data_AF-A0AAW1CKE0-F1
#
_entry.id   AF-A0AAW1CKE0-F1
#
_cell.length_a   1.000
_cell.length_b   1.000
_cell.length_c   1.000
_cell.angle_alpha   90.00
_cell.angle_beta   90.00
_cell.angle_gamma   90.00
#
_symmetry.space_group_name_H-M   'P 1'
#
loop_
_entity.id
_entity.type
_entity.pdbx_description
1 polymer ?
#
loop_
_entity_poly.entity_id
_entity_poly.type
_entity_poly.pdbx_seq_one_letter_code
_entity_poly.pdbx_strand_id
1 'polypeptide(L)'
;MSGENYYSSSNNYNRSQVGTISNRGRDIRKKERLNTELLNAIISSDLTAVNKVLDEGACPWARCRTAKSSSVHLAALCGQPDILTELVRAGADLGMRDVNGVQAAHLAVWAGHIHILKLIFETQPRLLNSPVMPVDTSELQDDLDSWDHDHQSFTQMMPKFDVGSTPLHIGCKLNKVEVVEYLLAEGADVHMRDCQGLTPLDVAGTSVSEQHLIDENEPNVFQTTNIDQDEPDAEDTGDRQTLNSMTMENTGVPRRPSKSMYDIVNALFERGARMQDDQDISFLGRTGWNLPITALHTAVTKGDIDLIDYLLGKGASLVTMDENGETPLHLAVRLKLLEPLKAVISWLTLELVDMKDGNGFTPLHQAVIQEWPSGIGLLLEAGADVTIPTKDNETILHITAKKGNDILLEELLSIEDSLKVIDTIDKWNYTALFRAVESNSLSCAKMLIKQGADMSIKLPGDKSLLHLAVEKISAVMVKIILDNESTKESDLNLLCEGHDGAMSPLHIAAQNGTADCARILLKTGADIFQRMTDIYGSTAAHLAACEGHIDVLTALIAHDASCLDVADYEGWYPLHVAARYGQGQCVVLMLRHGANISTNIPDNAVSKSALDLIVEYIPKGINKLENLFDSYIDIESCAVKDPSCMITLNYALLLGNSKHQEKDNDGKQLAFFNTLLNSNNDQLKETLLLHPLTESFLYFKWMSMRNFFIILMFLYILYTLTLTIFAMNTYVSYNPPFSLIFRIISIILLVPIIISECLQASTLQRYYFVDDESWLRWSMVMSGGLVCLSHSTTFLSRYLASTAVLLSWMELLFLFARFPAWGLHVLMFEKVASNVFQVLSRFAFLIIGFLFAFMIHFGGSPPFANFWEALCKVFIMIVELDYSGAFNDSEEKALAYQTTWYSLFGRVMYVTFVVLVAMVMMNLIVGLCVSDIALLEVQGRTQRLAKQAAFLSFLEMSVYNKLIILWLPTFIKEIVMDCKSVPNSVTIFPNDPRCPLPTRLRRTLLKRVKSLLPSKHTNNTIDIKLQQIELNIDLIRNEITQLQESITGITSMLAPIIQSTQRTTADTVSLS
;
A
#
# COMPACT_ATOMS: atom_id res chain seq x y z
N MET A 1 -36.49 -18.42 10.47
CA MET A 1 -37.83 -18.39 9.85
C MET A 1 -38.81 -18.04 10.97
N SER A 2 -39.10 -16.76 11.21
CA SER A 2 -40.12 -15.91 10.55
C SER A 2 -41.47 -15.92 11.30
N GLY A 3 -41.91 -14.74 11.75
CA GLY A 3 -43.31 -14.35 12.04
C GLY A 3 -43.76 -14.62 13.48
N GLU A 4 -43.88 -13.61 14.35
CA GLU A 4 -44.93 -12.58 14.45
C GLU A 4 -46.28 -13.04 15.06
N ASN A 5 -46.62 -12.38 16.17
CA ASN A 5 -47.92 -11.84 16.58
C ASN A 5 -49.13 -12.76 16.76
N TYR A 6 -49.61 -12.85 18.02
CA TYR A 6 -51.03 -12.66 18.34
C TYR A 6 -51.20 -11.93 19.69
N TYR A 7 -51.36 -10.61 19.62
CA TYR A 7 -52.18 -9.86 20.57
C TYR A 7 -53.61 -9.82 20.02
N SER A 8 -54.60 -10.29 20.78
CA SER A 8 -55.85 -9.55 21.02
C SER A 8 -56.88 -10.34 21.83
N SER A 9 -57.62 -9.55 22.62
CA SER A 9 -58.96 -9.78 23.17
C SER A 9 -59.07 -10.55 24.49
N SER A 10 -59.24 -9.80 25.58
CA SER A 10 -60.55 -9.65 26.21
C SER A 10 -60.42 -8.85 27.51
N ASN A 11 -60.77 -7.57 27.48
CA ASN A 11 -61.04 -6.80 28.70
C ASN A 11 -62.30 -5.97 28.47
N ASN A 12 -63.45 -6.60 28.74
CA ASN A 12 -64.66 -5.93 29.14
C ASN A 12 -64.98 -6.47 30.53
N TYR A 13 -64.94 -5.62 31.56
CA TYR A 13 -66.10 -5.25 32.37
C TYR A 13 -65.68 -4.46 33.62
N ASN A 14 -66.36 -3.33 33.78
CA ASN A 14 -66.73 -2.66 35.04
C ASN A 14 -65.72 -1.77 35.78
N ARG A 15 -65.79 -0.48 35.38
CA ARG A 15 -66.05 0.64 36.30
C ARG A 15 -67.06 0.25 37.38
N SER A 16 -66.61 -0.02 38.61
CA SER A 16 -67.40 0.24 39.84
C SER A 16 -66.64 -0.02 41.16
N GLN A 17 -65.32 0.19 41.25
CA GLN A 17 -64.60 0.07 42.53
C GLN A 17 -63.41 1.04 42.63
N VAL A 18 -63.68 2.34 42.59
CA VAL A 18 -62.65 3.37 42.86
C VAL A 18 -62.59 3.72 44.37
N GLY A 19 -63.47 3.14 45.20
CA GLY A 19 -63.51 3.38 46.65
C GLY A 19 -62.84 2.32 47.55
N THR A 20 -62.57 1.11 47.04
CA THR A 20 -62.00 -0.02 47.82
C THR A 20 -60.48 -0.18 47.64
N ILE A 21 -59.88 0.50 46.66
CA ILE A 21 -58.45 0.40 46.34
C ILE A 21 -57.57 1.13 47.38
N SER A 22 -58.09 2.14 48.09
CA SER A 22 -57.28 2.95 49.03
C SER A 22 -56.99 2.27 50.37
N ASN A 23 -57.80 1.28 50.79
CA ASN A 23 -57.56 0.53 52.03
C ASN A 23 -56.69 -0.70 51.77
N ARG A 24 -56.93 -1.43 50.66
CA ARG A 24 -56.04 -2.51 50.22
C ARG A 24 -54.60 -2.03 50.04
N GLY A 25 -54.39 -0.89 49.38
CA GLY A 25 -53.05 -0.31 49.23
C GLY A 25 -52.41 0.20 50.53
N ARG A 26 -53.18 0.41 51.60
CA ARG A 26 -52.66 0.86 52.91
C ARG A 26 -52.23 -0.33 53.78
N ASP A 27 -52.97 -1.42 53.75
CA ASP A 27 -52.62 -2.67 54.43
C ASP A 27 -51.42 -3.36 53.76
N ILE A 28 -51.33 -3.30 52.42
CA ILE A 28 -50.19 -3.81 51.65
C ILE A 28 -48.91 -3.05 52.03
N ARG A 29 -48.94 -1.70 52.03
CA ARG A 29 -47.81 -0.86 52.44
C ARG A 29 -47.39 -1.07 53.90
N LYS A 30 -48.34 -1.36 54.79
CA LYS A 30 -48.02 -1.68 56.19
C LYS A 30 -47.26 -3.02 56.28
N LYS A 31 -47.67 -4.03 55.52
CA LYS A 31 -47.03 -5.34 55.48
C LYS A 31 -45.65 -5.30 54.81
N GLU A 32 -45.50 -4.55 53.72
CA GLU A 32 -44.21 -4.28 53.05
C GLU A 32 -43.22 -3.60 54.02
N ARG A 33 -43.69 -2.61 54.80
CA ARG A 33 -42.88 -1.96 55.83
C ARG A 33 -42.47 -2.92 56.95
N LEU A 34 -43.39 -3.75 57.46
CA LEU A 34 -43.08 -4.73 58.50
C LEU A 34 -42.09 -5.80 58.00
N ASN A 35 -42.23 -6.26 56.75
CA ASN A 35 -41.27 -7.18 56.13
C ASN A 35 -39.88 -6.53 55.97
N THR A 36 -39.84 -5.24 55.65
CA THR A 36 -38.59 -4.46 55.61
C THR A 36 -37.93 -4.35 56.99
N GLU A 37 -38.72 -4.05 58.02
CA GLU A 37 -38.25 -3.96 59.41
C GLU A 37 -37.76 -5.32 59.92
N LEU A 38 -38.40 -6.43 59.51
CA LEU A 38 -37.97 -7.79 59.82
C LEU A 38 -36.59 -8.11 59.21
N LEU A 39 -36.40 -7.84 57.92
CA LEU A 39 -35.12 -8.10 57.25
C LEU A 39 -33.99 -7.27 57.85
N ASN A 40 -34.24 -6.00 58.17
CA ASN A 40 -33.26 -5.15 58.87
C ASN A 40 -32.93 -5.66 60.27
N ALA A 41 -33.92 -6.14 61.02
CA ALA A 41 -33.71 -6.70 62.36
C ALA A 41 -32.85 -7.98 62.34
N ILE A 42 -33.02 -8.82 61.31
CA ILE A 42 -32.17 -10.00 61.09
C ILE A 42 -30.74 -9.58 60.76
N ILE A 43 -30.54 -8.59 59.87
CA ILE A 43 -29.21 -8.08 59.51
C ILE A 43 -28.51 -7.46 60.74
N SER A 44 -29.25 -6.69 61.55
CA SER A 44 -28.73 -6.10 62.79
C SER A 44 -28.63 -7.09 63.94
N SER A 45 -28.93 -8.37 63.71
CA SER A 45 -28.77 -9.44 64.69
C SER A 45 -29.63 -9.28 65.97
N ASP A 46 -30.75 -8.56 65.89
CA ASP A 46 -31.60 -8.22 67.04
C ASP A 46 -32.82 -9.15 67.16
N LEU A 47 -32.67 -10.21 67.98
CA LEU A 47 -33.72 -11.18 68.27
C LEU A 47 -34.98 -10.54 68.86
N THR A 48 -34.85 -9.48 69.67
CA THR A 48 -36.00 -8.83 70.32
C THR A 48 -36.83 -8.03 69.33
N ALA A 49 -36.17 -7.36 68.39
CA ALA A 49 -36.82 -6.67 67.28
C ALA A 49 -37.46 -7.68 66.31
N VAL A 50 -36.81 -8.80 66.01
CA VAL A 50 -37.40 -9.87 65.18
C VAL A 50 -38.70 -10.41 65.78
N ASN A 51 -38.69 -10.79 67.07
CA ASN A 51 -39.89 -11.31 67.73
C ASN A 51 -41.03 -10.29 67.73
N LYS A 52 -40.71 -9.03 68.04
CA LYS A 52 -41.70 -7.95 68.03
C LYS A 52 -42.31 -7.74 66.65
N VAL A 53 -41.50 -7.74 65.59
CA VAL A 53 -41.97 -7.51 64.22
C VAL A 53 -42.77 -8.71 63.69
N LEU A 54 -42.41 -9.94 64.08
CA LEU A 54 -43.19 -11.15 63.79
C LEU A 54 -44.56 -11.13 64.50
N ASP A 55 -44.60 -10.74 65.78
CA ASP A 55 -45.84 -10.58 66.56
C ASP A 55 -46.76 -9.48 65.98
N GLU A 56 -46.17 -8.43 65.38
CA GLU A 56 -46.90 -7.36 64.68
C GLU A 56 -47.45 -7.79 63.29
N GLY A 57 -47.17 -9.03 62.86
CA GLY A 57 -47.73 -9.67 61.68
C GLY A 57 -46.85 -9.62 60.43
N ALA A 58 -45.53 -9.46 60.58
CA ALA A 58 -44.59 -9.60 59.46
C ALA A 58 -44.56 -11.03 58.90
N CYS A 59 -44.31 -11.18 57.59
CA CYS A 59 -44.18 -12.49 56.97
C CYS A 59 -42.86 -13.17 57.37
N PRO A 60 -42.90 -14.37 57.98
CA PRO A 60 -41.69 -15.11 58.35
C PRO A 60 -40.82 -15.52 57.17
N TRP A 61 -41.35 -15.49 55.93
CA TRP A 61 -40.63 -15.78 54.67
C TRP A 61 -40.46 -14.54 53.78
N ALA A 62 -40.47 -13.33 54.35
CA ALA A 62 -40.28 -12.09 53.60
C ALA A 62 -39.10 -12.15 52.63
N ARG A 63 -39.28 -11.67 51.39
CA ARG A 63 -38.28 -11.76 50.30
C ARG A 63 -37.75 -10.39 49.89
N CYS A 64 -36.46 -10.34 49.57
CA CYS A 64 -35.85 -9.18 48.91
C CYS A 64 -36.36 -9.04 47.46
N ARG A 65 -36.27 -7.85 46.86
CA ARG A 65 -36.93 -7.55 45.59
C ARG A 65 -36.11 -7.99 44.38
N THR A 66 -34.78 -7.83 44.38
CA THR A 66 -33.89 -8.27 43.30
C THR A 66 -33.55 -9.76 43.33
N ALA A 67 -33.00 -10.26 44.45
CA ALA A 67 -32.49 -11.62 44.56
C ALA A 67 -33.55 -12.66 44.98
N LYS A 68 -34.74 -12.21 45.42
CA LYS A 68 -35.82 -13.04 46.03
C LYS A 68 -35.37 -13.96 47.17
N SER A 69 -34.20 -13.73 47.76
CA SER A 69 -33.72 -14.40 48.96
C SER A 69 -34.65 -14.06 50.14
N SER A 70 -35.03 -15.08 50.91
CA SER A 70 -35.93 -14.92 52.06
C SER A 70 -35.17 -14.54 53.35
N SER A 71 -35.91 -14.07 54.35
CA SER A 71 -35.50 -13.94 55.76
C SER A 71 -34.71 -15.16 56.29
N VAL A 72 -35.05 -16.37 55.85
CA VAL A 72 -34.35 -17.61 56.22
C VAL A 72 -32.96 -17.69 55.59
N HIS A 73 -32.81 -17.26 54.33
CA HIS A 73 -31.50 -17.18 53.66
C HIS A 73 -30.58 -16.20 54.39
N LEU A 74 -31.13 -15.06 54.81
CA LEU A 74 -30.44 -14.05 55.62
C LEU A 74 -30.02 -14.58 56.99
N ALA A 75 -30.94 -15.22 57.73
CA ALA A 75 -30.63 -15.80 59.02
C ALA A 75 -29.55 -16.90 58.93
N ALA A 76 -29.58 -17.70 57.85
CA ALA A 76 -28.56 -18.72 57.58
C ALA A 76 -27.18 -18.12 57.25
N LEU A 77 -27.15 -16.99 56.53
CA LEU A 77 -25.93 -16.25 56.20
C LEU A 77 -25.32 -15.52 57.41
N CYS A 78 -26.16 -14.93 58.27
CA CYS A 78 -25.73 -14.15 59.43
C CYS A 78 -25.28 -14.98 60.65
N GLY A 79 -25.41 -16.31 60.61
CA GLY A 79 -24.85 -17.14 61.67
C GLY A 79 -25.68 -17.28 62.95
N GLN A 80 -26.96 -16.90 62.92
CA GLN A 80 -27.78 -16.79 64.14
C GLN A 80 -28.79 -17.94 64.31
N PRO A 81 -28.52 -18.93 65.18
CA PRO A 81 -29.41 -20.07 65.38
C PRO A 81 -30.73 -19.66 66.03
N ASP A 82 -30.72 -18.73 67.00
CA ASP A 82 -31.92 -18.33 67.74
C ASP A 82 -32.95 -17.64 66.83
N ILE A 83 -32.50 -16.73 65.96
CA ILE A 83 -33.37 -16.06 64.98
C ILE A 83 -33.94 -17.09 63.99
N LEU A 84 -33.12 -18.03 63.53
CA LEU A 84 -33.58 -19.08 62.63
C LEU A 84 -34.63 -19.99 63.31
N THR A 85 -34.46 -20.32 64.60
CA THR A 85 -35.48 -21.10 65.36
C THR A 85 -36.81 -20.36 65.47
N GLU A 86 -36.80 -19.05 65.70
CA GLU A 86 -38.03 -18.26 65.80
C GLU A 86 -38.72 -18.10 64.44
N LEU A 87 -37.97 -17.92 63.35
CA LEU A 87 -38.52 -17.92 62.00
C LEU A 87 -39.19 -19.27 61.66
N VAL A 88 -38.55 -20.39 62.02
CA VAL A 88 -39.13 -21.73 61.82
C VAL A 88 -40.37 -21.95 62.70
N ARG A 89 -40.36 -21.50 63.96
CA ARG A 89 -41.54 -21.53 64.86
C ARG A 89 -42.70 -20.72 64.30
N ALA A 90 -42.41 -19.59 63.64
CA ALA A 90 -43.39 -18.77 62.96
C ALA A 90 -43.87 -19.37 61.62
N GLY A 91 -43.33 -20.51 61.19
CA GLY A 91 -43.76 -21.25 60.01
C GLY A 91 -42.96 -20.96 58.73
N ALA A 92 -41.75 -20.41 58.83
CA ALA A 92 -40.87 -20.23 57.68
C ALA A 92 -40.32 -21.58 57.19
N ASP A 93 -40.40 -21.82 55.88
CA ASP A 93 -39.85 -23.02 55.25
C ASP A 93 -38.35 -22.87 54.93
N LEU A 94 -37.53 -23.79 55.43
CA LEU A 94 -36.08 -23.83 55.21
C LEU A 94 -35.71 -24.29 53.79
N GLY A 95 -36.62 -24.97 53.10
CA GLY A 95 -36.43 -25.45 51.73
C GLY A 95 -36.66 -24.41 50.64
N MET A 96 -37.03 -23.18 51.02
CA MET A 96 -37.27 -22.06 50.11
C MET A 96 -36.05 -21.81 49.23
N ARG A 97 -36.31 -21.55 47.93
CA ARG A 97 -35.30 -21.21 46.94
C ARG A 97 -35.32 -19.72 46.60
N ASP A 98 -34.16 -19.15 46.36
CA ASP A 98 -34.00 -17.81 45.77
C ASP A 98 -34.01 -17.87 44.23
N VAL A 99 -33.78 -16.73 43.54
CA VAL A 99 -33.76 -16.69 42.04
C VAL A 99 -32.71 -17.64 41.45
N ASN A 100 -31.61 -17.86 42.15
CA ASN A 100 -30.51 -18.71 41.69
C ASN A 100 -30.71 -20.18 42.10
N GLY A 101 -31.80 -20.50 42.81
CA GLY A 101 -32.06 -21.86 43.28
C GLY A 101 -31.34 -22.25 44.56
N VAL A 102 -30.74 -21.29 45.25
CA VAL A 102 -29.97 -21.45 46.48
C VAL A 102 -30.95 -21.63 47.64
N GLN A 103 -30.53 -22.38 48.67
CA GLN A 103 -31.30 -22.66 49.88
C GLN A 103 -30.49 -22.27 51.11
N ALA A 104 -31.14 -22.18 52.27
CA ALA A 104 -30.49 -21.84 53.55
C ALA A 104 -29.28 -22.72 53.88
N ALA A 105 -29.34 -24.04 53.57
CA ALA A 105 -28.24 -24.97 53.78
C ALA A 105 -26.98 -24.60 52.98
N HIS A 106 -27.13 -24.19 51.72
CA HIS A 106 -26.01 -23.81 50.84
C HIS A 106 -25.28 -22.57 51.37
N LEU A 107 -26.03 -21.56 51.84
CA LEU A 107 -25.47 -20.34 52.44
C LEU A 107 -24.80 -20.61 53.79
N ALA A 108 -25.39 -21.49 54.62
CA ALA A 108 -24.80 -21.89 55.88
C ALA A 108 -23.48 -22.66 55.71
N VAL A 109 -23.35 -23.49 54.67
CA VAL A 109 -22.06 -24.12 54.28
C VAL A 109 -21.05 -23.06 53.85
N TRP A 110 -21.45 -22.11 53.01
CA TRP A 110 -20.56 -21.04 52.54
C TRP A 110 -20.03 -20.18 53.69
N ALA A 111 -20.90 -19.80 54.62
CA ALA A 111 -20.54 -19.03 55.81
C ALA A 111 -19.81 -19.85 56.88
N GLY A 112 -19.84 -21.19 56.80
CA GLY A 112 -19.18 -22.09 57.74
C GLY A 112 -19.92 -22.28 59.07
N HIS A 113 -21.23 -22.05 59.11
CA HIS A 113 -22.01 -22.08 60.35
C HIS A 113 -22.58 -23.47 60.67
N ILE A 114 -21.76 -24.31 61.31
CA ILE A 114 -22.11 -25.69 61.68
C ILE A 114 -23.37 -25.76 62.56
N HIS A 115 -23.54 -24.82 63.49
CA HIS A 115 -24.72 -24.80 64.38
C HIS A 115 -26.03 -24.57 63.63
N ILE A 116 -26.02 -23.76 62.57
CA ILE A 116 -27.17 -23.59 61.69
C ILE A 116 -27.41 -24.84 60.87
N LEU A 117 -26.35 -25.46 60.33
CA LEU A 117 -26.49 -26.72 59.57
C LEU A 117 -27.13 -27.83 60.43
N LYS A 118 -26.72 -27.96 61.70
CA LYS A 118 -27.36 -28.86 62.66
C LYS A 118 -28.85 -28.59 62.77
N LEU A 119 -29.23 -27.34 63.01
CA LEU A 119 -30.65 -26.95 63.12
C LEU A 119 -31.43 -27.24 61.83
N ILE A 120 -30.84 -26.95 60.66
CA ILE A 120 -31.48 -27.17 59.36
C ILE A 120 -31.68 -28.67 59.10
N PHE A 121 -30.69 -29.52 59.36
CA PHE A 121 -30.80 -30.95 59.07
C PHE A 121 -31.61 -31.71 60.12
N GLU A 122 -31.62 -31.27 61.38
CA GLU A 122 -32.54 -31.79 62.41
C GLU A 122 -34.01 -31.50 62.06
N THR A 123 -34.30 -30.35 61.46
CA THR A 123 -35.67 -29.95 61.10
C THR A 123 -36.09 -30.45 59.71
N GLN A 124 -35.19 -30.44 58.73
CA GLN A 124 -35.43 -30.88 57.35
C GLN A 124 -34.24 -31.69 56.78
N PRO A 125 -34.15 -33.02 57.06
CA PRO A 125 -33.06 -33.87 56.59
C PRO A 125 -32.91 -33.95 55.07
N ARG A 126 -34.00 -33.68 54.32
CA ARG A 126 -34.02 -33.71 52.85
C ARG A 126 -33.09 -32.68 52.21
N LEU A 127 -32.70 -31.63 52.94
CA LEU A 127 -31.84 -30.57 52.42
C LEU A 127 -30.35 -30.97 52.36
N LEU A 128 -29.95 -32.07 52.99
CA LEU A 128 -28.54 -32.52 53.06
C LEU A 128 -27.90 -32.74 51.68
N ASN A 129 -28.66 -33.32 50.75
CA ASN A 129 -28.21 -33.62 49.38
C ASN A 129 -29.01 -32.83 48.31
N SER A 130 -29.70 -31.76 48.71
CA SER A 130 -30.49 -30.94 47.78
C SER A 130 -29.57 -30.14 46.86
N PRO A 131 -29.73 -30.19 45.53
CA PRO A 131 -28.91 -29.41 44.61
C PRO A 131 -29.44 -27.98 44.42
N VAL A 132 -28.50 -27.04 44.19
CA VAL A 132 -28.81 -25.69 43.70
C VAL A 132 -29.45 -25.79 42.32
N MET A 133 -30.71 -25.37 42.16
CA MET A 133 -31.42 -25.44 40.87
C MET A 133 -32.22 -24.16 40.63
N PRO A 134 -31.90 -23.37 39.58
CA PRO A 134 -32.56 -22.10 39.31
C PRO A 134 -34.06 -22.32 39.05
N VAL A 135 -34.87 -21.37 39.53
CA VAL A 135 -36.33 -21.43 39.47
C VAL A 135 -36.84 -20.52 38.36
N ASP A 136 -37.83 -20.97 37.58
CA ASP A 136 -38.46 -20.14 36.54
C ASP A 136 -39.10 -18.90 37.17
N THR A 137 -38.66 -17.71 36.74
CA THR A 137 -39.05 -16.42 37.35
C THR A 137 -40.57 -16.15 37.36
N SER A 138 -41.34 -16.80 36.49
CA SER A 138 -42.81 -16.74 36.48
C SER A 138 -43.48 -17.39 37.70
N GLU A 139 -42.82 -18.36 38.35
CA GLU A 139 -43.34 -19.00 39.57
C GLU A 139 -43.13 -18.13 40.83
N LEU A 140 -42.24 -17.14 40.77
CA LEU A 140 -41.87 -16.24 41.87
C LEU A 140 -42.59 -14.87 41.80
N GLN A 141 -43.54 -14.72 40.86
CA GLN A 141 -44.09 -13.42 40.43
C GLN A 141 -45.31 -12.93 41.25
N ASP A 142 -46.02 -13.81 41.97
CA ASP A 142 -47.34 -13.50 42.54
C ASP A 142 -47.38 -13.15 44.05
N ASP A 143 -46.24 -13.01 44.72
CA ASP A 143 -46.21 -12.75 46.17
C ASP A 143 -46.18 -11.25 46.52
N LEU A 144 -47.24 -10.78 47.19
CA LEU A 144 -47.46 -9.44 47.78
C LEU A 144 -46.47 -9.06 48.93
N ASP A 145 -45.32 -9.71 49.03
CA ASP A 145 -44.46 -9.73 50.23
C ASP A 145 -43.02 -9.21 49.97
N SER A 146 -42.82 -8.36 48.96
CA SER A 146 -41.49 -7.85 48.57
C SER A 146 -41.02 -6.62 49.36
N TRP A 147 -39.72 -6.56 49.63
CA TRP A 147 -39.03 -5.38 50.17
C TRP A 147 -39.09 -4.16 49.22
N ASP A 148 -39.34 -2.96 49.76
CA ASP A 148 -39.54 -1.73 48.94
C ASP A 148 -38.26 -1.24 48.22
N HIS A 149 -37.07 -1.45 48.81
CA HIS A 149 -35.79 -0.95 48.30
C HIS A 149 -34.64 -1.93 48.53
N ASP A 150 -34.01 -2.44 47.46
CA ASP A 150 -32.81 -3.29 47.60
C ASP A 150 -31.61 -2.44 48.05
N HIS A 151 -31.05 -2.76 49.21
CA HIS A 151 -29.79 -2.17 49.66
C HIS A 151 -28.65 -2.74 48.78
N GLN A 152 -27.83 -1.87 48.17
CA GLN A 152 -26.73 -2.29 47.26
C GLN A 152 -25.78 -3.31 47.91
N SER A 153 -25.51 -3.16 49.21
CA SER A 153 -24.67 -4.07 49.98
C SER A 153 -25.20 -5.50 50.06
N PHE A 154 -26.52 -5.71 50.02
CA PHE A 154 -27.13 -7.04 50.14
C PHE A 154 -26.98 -7.86 48.86
N THR A 155 -27.19 -7.24 47.70
CA THR A 155 -27.07 -7.92 46.40
C THR A 155 -25.60 -8.31 46.12
N GLN A 156 -24.65 -7.60 46.71
CA GLN A 156 -23.21 -7.89 46.66
C GLN A 156 -22.77 -9.00 47.64
N MET A 157 -23.48 -9.22 48.75
CA MET A 157 -23.13 -10.24 49.76
C MET A 157 -23.47 -11.68 49.34
N MET A 158 -24.36 -11.88 48.36
CA MET A 158 -24.85 -13.21 48.01
C MET A 158 -23.87 -13.98 47.10
N PRO A 159 -23.32 -15.11 47.54
CA PRO A 159 -22.42 -15.92 46.73
C PRO A 159 -23.17 -16.59 45.58
N LYS A 160 -22.52 -16.70 44.42
CA LYS A 160 -23.01 -17.48 43.29
C LYS A 160 -22.48 -18.90 43.40
N PHE A 161 -23.38 -19.87 43.27
CA PHE A 161 -23.04 -21.30 43.28
C PHE A 161 -23.30 -21.92 41.91
N ASP A 162 -22.55 -22.98 41.60
CA ASP A 162 -22.74 -23.73 40.36
C ASP A 162 -24.04 -24.53 40.45
N VAL A 163 -24.78 -24.56 39.34
CA VAL A 163 -26.05 -25.30 39.25
C VAL A 163 -25.78 -26.79 39.49
N GLY A 164 -26.66 -27.47 40.20
CA GLY A 164 -26.50 -28.88 40.56
C GLY A 164 -25.61 -29.15 41.78
N SER A 165 -24.86 -28.16 42.28
CA SER A 165 -24.00 -28.35 43.46
C SER A 165 -24.81 -28.68 44.72
N THR A 166 -24.40 -29.72 45.45
CA THR A 166 -24.95 -30.04 46.78
C THR A 166 -24.18 -29.31 47.88
N PRO A 167 -24.69 -29.25 49.13
CA PRO A 167 -23.95 -28.71 50.27
C PRO A 167 -22.54 -29.30 50.43
N LEU A 168 -22.37 -30.60 50.11
CA LEU A 168 -21.07 -31.26 50.14
C LEU A 168 -20.12 -30.77 49.03
N HIS A 169 -20.61 -30.56 47.80
CA HIS A 169 -19.80 -29.97 46.71
C HIS A 169 -19.27 -28.59 47.10
N ILE A 170 -20.13 -27.74 47.68
CA ILE A 170 -19.75 -26.39 48.12
C ILE A 170 -18.71 -26.46 49.26
N GLY A 171 -18.89 -27.35 50.23
CA GLY A 171 -17.95 -27.54 51.33
C GLY A 171 -16.56 -27.98 50.85
N CYS A 172 -16.51 -28.92 49.89
CA CYS A 172 -15.28 -29.38 49.25
C CYS A 172 -14.62 -28.26 48.42
N LYS A 173 -15.40 -27.49 47.66
CA LYS A 173 -14.91 -26.37 46.83
C LYS A 173 -14.26 -25.26 47.68
N LEU A 174 -14.86 -24.95 48.83
CA LEU A 174 -14.42 -23.90 49.75
C LEU A 174 -13.33 -24.36 50.74
N ASN A 175 -12.90 -25.63 50.66
CA ASN A 175 -11.89 -26.21 51.55
C ASN A 175 -12.23 -26.09 53.05
N LYS A 176 -13.52 -26.24 53.41
CA LYS A 176 -14.03 -26.11 54.79
C LYS A 176 -14.04 -27.47 55.50
N VAL A 177 -12.88 -27.91 55.98
CA VAL A 177 -12.67 -29.25 56.57
C VAL A 177 -13.74 -29.64 57.59
N GLU A 178 -13.97 -28.81 58.61
CA GLU A 178 -14.91 -29.11 59.69
C GLU A 178 -16.36 -29.23 59.22
N VAL A 179 -16.74 -28.44 58.20
CA VAL A 179 -18.08 -28.49 57.60
C VAL A 179 -18.24 -29.75 56.75
N VAL A 180 -17.20 -30.13 55.99
CA VAL A 180 -17.20 -31.35 55.19
C VAL A 180 -17.24 -32.59 56.07
N GLU A 181 -16.43 -32.65 57.12
CA GLU A 181 -16.47 -33.75 58.10
C GLU A 181 -17.85 -33.87 58.75
N TYR A 182 -18.48 -32.74 59.11
CA TYR A 182 -19.84 -32.72 59.65
C TYR A 182 -20.86 -33.26 58.64
N LEU A 183 -20.85 -32.76 57.39
CA LEU A 183 -21.77 -33.23 56.34
C LEU A 183 -21.60 -34.73 56.05
N LEU A 184 -20.36 -35.22 56.02
CA LEU A 184 -20.07 -36.65 55.87
C LEU A 184 -20.54 -37.45 57.09
N ALA A 185 -20.40 -36.92 58.31
CA ALA A 185 -20.92 -37.55 59.52
C ALA A 185 -22.44 -37.71 59.51
N GLU A 186 -23.17 -36.73 58.97
CA GLU A 186 -24.63 -36.75 58.80
C GLU A 186 -25.10 -37.63 57.61
N GLY A 187 -24.16 -38.19 56.82
CA GLY A 187 -24.48 -39.09 55.72
C GLY A 187 -24.72 -38.42 54.37
N ALA A 188 -24.04 -37.28 54.11
CA ALA A 188 -24.03 -36.67 52.79
C ALA A 188 -23.49 -37.65 51.73
N ASP A 189 -24.12 -37.65 50.55
CA ASP A 189 -23.79 -38.59 49.48
C ASP A 189 -22.54 -38.12 48.70
N VAL A 190 -21.47 -38.92 48.79
CA VAL A 190 -20.18 -38.66 48.14
C VAL A 190 -20.19 -38.97 46.64
N HIS A 191 -21.25 -39.58 46.11
CA HIS A 191 -21.36 -39.98 44.70
C HIS A 191 -22.29 -39.08 43.87
N MET A 192 -22.94 -38.10 44.49
CA MET A 192 -23.77 -37.12 43.80
C MET A 192 -22.93 -36.37 42.76
N ARG A 193 -23.53 -36.06 41.62
CA ARG A 193 -22.90 -35.30 40.55
C ARG A 193 -23.60 -33.97 40.36
N ASP A 194 -22.84 -32.90 40.19
CA ASP A 194 -23.37 -31.59 39.83
C ASP A 194 -23.82 -31.54 38.34
N CYS A 195 -24.21 -30.37 37.83
CA CYS A 195 -24.63 -30.24 36.43
C CYS A 195 -23.49 -30.44 35.41
N GLN A 196 -22.23 -30.37 35.86
CA GLN A 196 -21.03 -30.65 35.06
C GLN A 196 -20.64 -32.14 35.12
N GLY A 197 -21.33 -32.94 35.94
CA GLY A 197 -21.05 -34.36 36.10
C GLY A 197 -19.92 -34.67 37.10
N LEU A 198 -19.45 -33.66 37.83
CA LEU A 198 -18.35 -33.74 38.80
C LEU A 198 -18.86 -34.23 40.15
N THR A 199 -18.05 -35.05 40.83
CA THR A 199 -18.32 -35.50 42.20
C THR A 199 -17.72 -34.52 43.23
N PRO A 200 -18.10 -34.60 44.52
CA PRO A 200 -17.48 -33.77 45.57
C PRO A 200 -15.97 -33.98 45.70
N LEU A 201 -15.45 -35.13 45.26
CA LEU A 201 -14.01 -35.42 45.22
C LEU A 201 -13.31 -34.64 44.09
N ASP A 202 -13.97 -34.49 42.95
CA ASP A 202 -13.42 -33.78 41.77
C ASP A 202 -13.41 -32.27 41.99
N VAL A 203 -14.41 -31.75 42.73
CA VAL A 203 -14.53 -30.32 43.09
C VAL A 203 -13.62 -29.94 44.27
N ALA A 204 -13.06 -30.91 44.99
CA ALA A 204 -12.15 -30.63 46.10
C ALA A 204 -10.94 -29.79 45.61
N GLY A 205 -10.80 -28.58 46.13
CA GLY A 205 -9.68 -27.68 45.84
C GLY A 205 -9.73 -26.92 44.50
N THR A 206 -10.82 -27.00 43.74
CA THR A 206 -11.02 -26.20 42.51
C THR A 206 -11.33 -24.72 42.78
N SER A 207 -10.95 -24.20 43.97
CA SER A 207 -11.19 -22.81 44.33
C SER A 207 -10.56 -21.88 43.28
N VAL A 208 -11.45 -21.20 42.53
CA VAL A 208 -11.09 -20.04 41.71
C VAL A 208 -10.36 -19.08 42.63
N SER A 209 -9.17 -18.66 42.21
CA SER A 209 -8.38 -17.65 42.89
C SER A 209 -9.27 -16.48 43.32
N GLU A 210 -9.15 -16.07 44.58
CA GLU A 210 -9.75 -14.84 45.13
C GLU A 210 -9.21 -13.55 44.43
N GLN A 211 -8.48 -13.68 43.31
CA GLN A 211 -7.84 -12.58 42.57
C GLN A 211 -8.72 -11.93 41.50
N HIS A 212 -10.03 -12.22 41.43
CA HIS A 212 -10.95 -11.53 40.52
C HIS A 212 -12.23 -10.99 41.19
N LEU A 213 -12.26 -10.92 42.53
CA LEU A 213 -13.34 -10.26 43.28
C LEU A 213 -12.81 -9.30 44.35
N ILE A 214 -11.58 -8.81 44.19
CA ILE A 214 -11.07 -7.65 44.94
C ILE A 214 -10.69 -6.61 43.90
N ASP A 215 -11.70 -5.99 43.29
CA ASP A 215 -11.58 -4.60 42.88
C ASP A 215 -12.95 -3.92 42.94
N GLU A 216 -12.95 -2.80 43.66
CA GLU A 216 -13.99 -1.79 43.85
C GLU A 216 -14.94 -1.92 45.06
N ASN A 217 -14.50 -1.22 46.12
CA ASN A 217 -15.27 -0.45 47.11
C ASN A 217 -15.83 -1.21 48.32
N GLU A 218 -15.00 -1.32 49.35
CA GLU A 218 -15.46 -1.13 50.73
C GLU A 218 -16.02 0.29 50.91
N PRO A 219 -17.15 0.43 51.62
CA PRO A 219 -17.31 1.55 52.53
C PRO A 219 -17.55 1.05 53.96
N ASN A 220 -16.62 1.43 54.83
CA ASN A 220 -16.68 1.44 56.29
C ASN A 220 -18.07 1.76 56.88
N VAL A 221 -18.66 0.83 57.63
CA VAL A 221 -19.36 1.01 58.93
C VAL A 221 -19.47 -0.41 59.53
N PHE A 222 -18.82 -0.87 60.62
CA PHE A 222 -18.62 -0.32 61.95
C PHE A 222 -17.28 -0.81 62.52
N GLN A 223 -16.43 0.13 62.94
CA GLN A 223 -15.37 -0.12 63.92
C GLN A 223 -15.96 -0.18 65.32
N THR A 224 -15.45 -1.12 66.13
CA THR A 224 -14.91 -0.89 67.50
C THR A 224 -14.17 -2.18 67.86
N THR A 225 -12.91 -2.22 68.31
CA THR A 225 -11.97 -1.23 68.86
C THR A 225 -10.58 -1.88 68.90
N ASN A 226 -9.55 -1.11 68.51
CA ASN A 226 -8.12 -1.07 68.92
C ASN A 226 -7.51 -2.30 69.64
N ILE A 227 -6.26 -2.68 69.39
CA ILE A 227 -5.05 -1.96 69.87
C ILE A 227 -3.80 -2.52 69.16
N ASP A 228 -2.99 -1.59 68.65
CA ASP A 228 -1.52 -1.54 68.42
C ASP A 228 -0.78 -2.66 67.67
N GLN A 229 -0.28 -2.33 66.48
CA GLN A 229 1.04 -2.75 66.00
C GLN A 229 1.84 -1.53 65.53
N ASP A 230 2.92 -1.26 66.26
CA ASP A 230 4.07 -0.48 65.81
C ASP A 230 4.82 -1.26 64.70
N GLU A 231 5.23 -0.49 63.68
CA GLU A 231 6.26 -0.60 62.63
C GLU A 231 7.43 -1.62 62.77
N PRO A 232 8.38 -1.74 61.80
CA PRO A 232 8.30 -1.84 60.33
C PRO A 232 9.31 -2.90 59.76
N ASP A 233 9.36 -3.00 58.42
CA ASP A 233 10.51 -3.23 57.53
C ASP A 233 11.59 -4.31 57.75
N ALA A 234 11.92 -4.95 56.63
CA ALA A 234 13.27 -5.14 56.06
C ALA A 234 13.74 -6.59 55.85
N GLU A 235 14.16 -6.79 54.60
CA GLU A 235 15.05 -7.82 54.06
C GLU A 235 16.21 -8.15 55.01
N ASP A 236 16.56 -9.43 55.15
CA ASP A 236 17.96 -9.82 55.01
C ASP A 236 18.16 -11.31 54.69
N THR A 237 19.31 -11.50 54.06
CA THR A 237 19.96 -12.62 53.42
C THR A 237 20.51 -13.70 54.37
N GLY A 238 20.83 -14.86 53.79
CA GLY A 238 22.17 -15.47 53.94
C GLY A 238 22.47 -16.40 55.13
N ASP A 239 22.86 -17.62 54.77
CA ASP A 239 23.91 -18.48 55.36
C ASP A 239 23.65 -19.43 56.55
N ARG A 240 23.63 -20.73 56.18
CA ARG A 240 24.55 -21.83 56.54
C ARG A 240 25.15 -21.94 57.97
N GLN A 241 25.05 -23.21 58.43
CA GLN A 241 26.05 -24.06 59.12
C GLN A 241 25.93 -24.33 60.63
N THR A 242 25.79 -25.64 60.92
CA THR A 242 26.34 -26.42 62.08
C THR A 242 25.68 -26.19 63.45
N LEU A 243 25.48 -27.16 64.36
CA LEU A 243 26.17 -28.42 64.65
C LEU A 243 25.30 -29.34 65.56
N ASN A 244 25.37 -30.66 65.32
CA ASN A 244 25.04 -31.86 66.13
C ASN A 244 24.70 -31.76 67.64
N SER A 245 23.77 -32.60 68.11
CA SER A 245 24.07 -33.95 68.70
C SER A 245 22.87 -34.70 69.32
N MET A 246 22.79 -36.02 69.03
CA MET A 246 22.37 -37.18 69.88
C MET A 246 20.96 -37.19 70.53
N THR A 247 20.09 -38.22 70.48
CA THR A 247 20.20 -39.69 70.36
C THR A 247 18.93 -40.31 69.75
N MET A 248 19.07 -41.52 69.21
CA MET A 248 18.03 -42.46 68.77
C MET A 248 16.83 -42.60 69.72
N GLU A 249 15.60 -42.56 69.19
CA GLU A 249 14.65 -43.66 69.39
C GLU A 249 13.57 -43.70 68.30
N ASN A 250 13.35 -44.92 67.84
CA ASN A 250 12.54 -45.34 66.73
C ASN A 250 11.06 -45.36 67.12
N THR A 251 10.25 -44.43 66.59
CA THR A 251 8.81 -44.66 66.37
C THR A 251 8.40 -44.03 65.05
N GLY A 252 8.04 -44.88 64.09
CA GLY A 252 7.57 -44.50 62.77
C GLY A 252 6.21 -43.82 62.81
N VAL A 253 6.22 -42.49 62.76
CA VAL A 253 5.06 -41.70 62.34
C VAL A 253 5.56 -40.71 61.29
N PRO A 254 5.10 -40.78 60.03
CA PRO A 254 5.39 -39.75 59.03
C PRO A 254 4.84 -38.42 59.52
N ARG A 255 5.67 -37.37 59.43
CA ARG A 255 5.28 -35.99 59.70
C ARG A 255 4.07 -35.62 58.83
N ARG A 256 3.01 -35.13 59.47
CA ARG A 256 1.76 -34.72 58.81
C ARG A 256 1.98 -33.44 57.98
N PRO A 257 1.73 -33.45 56.66
CA PRO A 257 1.80 -32.24 55.82
C PRO A 257 0.54 -31.37 55.94
N SER A 258 0.56 -30.17 55.35
CA SER A 258 -0.42 -29.08 55.52
C SER A 258 -1.87 -29.51 55.25
N LYS A 259 -2.70 -29.42 56.28
CA LYS A 259 -3.76 -30.39 56.55
C LYS A 259 -5.13 -30.23 55.88
N SER A 260 -5.51 -29.11 55.28
CA SER A 260 -6.95 -28.94 54.98
C SER A 260 -7.45 -29.80 53.81
N MET A 261 -6.76 -29.78 52.67
CA MET A 261 -7.22 -30.49 51.47
C MET A 261 -6.96 -31.99 51.53
N TYR A 262 -5.82 -32.40 52.08
CA TYR A 262 -5.51 -33.80 52.35
C TYR A 262 -6.55 -34.44 53.28
N ASP A 263 -6.93 -33.76 54.37
CA ASP A 263 -7.90 -34.30 55.33
C ASP A 263 -9.29 -34.46 54.68
N ILE A 264 -9.71 -33.53 53.81
CA ILE A 264 -10.97 -33.64 53.04
C ILE A 264 -10.92 -34.82 52.07
N VAL A 265 -9.87 -34.93 51.25
CA VAL A 265 -9.73 -36.02 50.26
C VAL A 265 -9.65 -37.37 50.97
N ASN A 266 -8.93 -37.46 52.09
CA ASN A 266 -8.87 -38.67 52.89
C ASN A 266 -10.24 -39.03 53.50
N ALA A 267 -10.96 -38.05 54.06
CA ALA A 267 -12.30 -38.25 54.62
C ALA A 267 -13.30 -38.75 53.56
N LEU A 268 -13.20 -38.24 52.32
CA LEU A 268 -14.01 -38.71 51.20
C LEU A 268 -13.68 -40.17 50.83
N PHE A 269 -12.40 -40.54 50.73
CA PHE A 269 -12.00 -41.93 50.46
C PHE A 269 -12.40 -42.91 51.56
N GLU A 270 -12.26 -42.54 52.84
CA GLU A 270 -12.71 -43.36 53.97
C GLU A 270 -14.23 -43.63 53.93
N ARG A 271 -15.01 -42.70 53.36
CA ARG A 271 -16.46 -42.83 53.15
C ARG A 271 -16.85 -43.48 51.81
N GLY A 272 -15.88 -44.04 51.08
CA GLY A 272 -16.13 -44.84 49.89
C GLY A 272 -16.18 -44.05 48.57
N ALA A 273 -15.73 -42.78 48.56
CA ALA A 273 -15.55 -42.05 47.31
C ALA A 273 -14.59 -42.82 46.38
N ARG A 274 -14.93 -42.89 45.09
CA ARG A 274 -14.13 -43.54 44.06
C ARG A 274 -13.66 -42.49 43.07
N MET A 275 -12.43 -42.63 42.58
CA MET A 275 -11.96 -41.86 41.42
C MET A 275 -12.73 -42.30 40.17
N GLN A 276 -12.94 -41.39 39.21
CA GLN A 276 -13.59 -41.74 37.95
C GLN A 276 -12.75 -42.76 37.18
N ASP A 277 -13.39 -43.86 36.75
CA ASP A 277 -12.77 -44.90 35.94
C ASP A 277 -12.74 -44.49 34.45
N ASP A 278 -11.65 -44.80 33.74
CA ASP A 278 -11.40 -44.44 32.34
C ASP A 278 -12.51 -44.88 31.35
N GLN A 279 -13.35 -45.87 31.71
CA GLN A 279 -14.41 -46.38 30.83
C GLN A 279 -15.67 -45.51 30.78
N ASP A 280 -15.97 -44.73 31.81
CA ASP A 280 -17.15 -43.85 31.86
C ASP A 280 -16.99 -42.60 30.95
N ILE A 281 -15.74 -42.24 30.65
CA ILE A 281 -15.37 -41.12 29.78
C ILE A 281 -15.83 -41.35 28.33
N SER A 282 -15.90 -42.61 27.89
CA SER A 282 -16.33 -42.99 26.53
C SER A 282 -17.82 -42.71 26.26
N PHE A 283 -18.66 -42.69 27.30
CA PHE A 283 -20.10 -42.44 27.17
C PHE A 283 -20.43 -40.93 27.04
N LEU A 284 -19.54 -40.05 27.53
CA LEU A 284 -19.66 -38.60 27.44
C LEU A 284 -19.27 -38.03 26.06
N GLY A 285 -18.62 -38.82 25.21
CA GLY A 285 -18.13 -38.41 23.88
C GLY A 285 -19.20 -38.09 22.81
N ARG A 286 -20.50 -38.06 23.15
CA ARG A 286 -21.58 -37.68 22.21
C ARG A 286 -22.17 -36.29 22.44
N THR A 287 -21.80 -35.60 23.52
CA THR A 287 -22.20 -34.22 23.80
C THR A 287 -20.94 -33.38 23.96
N GLY A 288 -20.78 -32.34 23.14
CA GLY A 288 -19.51 -31.65 22.90
C GLY A 288 -18.68 -31.31 24.15
N TRP A 289 -17.40 -31.68 24.08
CA TRP A 289 -16.22 -31.06 24.73
C TRP A 289 -16.32 -30.54 26.17
N ASN A 290 -16.92 -31.27 27.11
CA ASN A 290 -16.69 -31.05 28.54
C ASN A 290 -16.15 -32.34 29.18
N LEU A 291 -14.82 -32.50 29.17
CA LEU A 291 -14.11 -33.56 29.91
C LEU A 291 -13.86 -33.05 31.35
N PRO A 292 -14.15 -33.85 32.40
CA PRO A 292 -14.07 -33.39 33.78
C PRO A 292 -12.63 -33.18 34.27
N ILE A 293 -12.37 -32.07 34.96
CA ILE A 293 -11.10 -31.82 35.68
C ILE A 293 -10.95 -32.89 36.77
N THR A 294 -9.87 -33.66 36.73
CA THR A 294 -9.60 -34.70 37.76
C THR A 294 -8.92 -34.09 38.99
N ALA A 295 -9.12 -34.72 40.16
CA ALA A 295 -8.47 -34.32 41.41
C ALA A 295 -6.93 -34.21 41.29
N LEU A 296 -6.32 -35.01 40.40
CA LEU A 296 -4.89 -34.95 40.12
C LEU A 296 -4.48 -33.68 39.36
N HIS A 297 -5.28 -33.21 38.38
CA HIS A 297 -5.02 -31.91 37.72
C HIS A 297 -5.07 -30.78 38.76
N THR A 298 -6.06 -30.78 39.65
CA THR A 298 -6.19 -29.78 40.71
C THR A 298 -4.98 -29.82 41.65
N ALA A 299 -4.53 -31.00 42.09
CA ALA A 299 -3.35 -31.14 42.93
C ALA A 299 -2.08 -30.58 42.25
N VAL A 300 -1.90 -30.86 40.95
CA VAL A 300 -0.80 -30.30 40.15
C VAL A 300 -0.93 -28.78 40.03
N THR A 301 -2.10 -28.22 39.77
CA THR A 301 -2.28 -26.76 39.68
C THR A 301 -1.93 -26.03 40.97
N LYS A 302 -2.24 -26.62 42.13
CA LYS A 302 -1.93 -26.05 43.45
C LYS A 302 -0.47 -26.32 43.87
N GLY A 303 0.23 -27.21 43.17
CA GLY A 303 1.61 -27.58 43.47
C GLY A 303 1.79 -28.41 44.73
N ASP A 304 0.75 -29.15 45.15
CA ASP A 304 0.76 -29.93 46.39
C ASP A 304 1.38 -31.33 46.15
N ILE A 305 2.65 -31.47 46.49
CA ILE A 305 3.46 -32.67 46.25
C ILE A 305 2.91 -33.87 47.03
N ASP A 306 2.58 -33.67 48.30
CA ASP A 306 2.11 -34.75 49.18
C ASP A 306 0.76 -35.28 48.71
N LEU A 307 -0.11 -34.40 48.21
CA LEU A 307 -1.38 -34.78 47.62
C LEU A 307 -1.20 -35.51 46.28
N ILE A 308 -0.26 -35.07 45.44
CA ILE A 308 0.08 -35.75 44.17
C ILE A 308 0.54 -37.18 44.46
N ASP A 309 1.51 -37.37 45.36
CA ASP A 309 2.03 -38.70 45.71
C ASP A 309 0.96 -39.60 46.33
N TYR A 310 0.09 -39.02 47.16
CA TYR A 310 -1.02 -39.76 47.76
C TYR A 310 -2.05 -40.22 46.72
N LEU A 311 -2.46 -39.34 45.80
CA LEU A 311 -3.42 -39.67 44.74
C LEU A 311 -2.84 -40.72 43.78
N LEU A 312 -1.58 -40.58 43.38
CA LEU A 312 -0.88 -41.56 42.55
C LEU A 312 -0.73 -42.92 43.27
N GLY A 313 -0.40 -42.91 44.56
CA GLY A 313 -0.36 -44.11 45.40
C GLY A 313 -1.72 -44.81 45.58
N LYS A 314 -2.83 -44.09 45.35
CA LYS A 314 -4.19 -44.64 45.32
C LYS A 314 -4.68 -45.05 43.92
N GLY A 315 -3.84 -44.91 42.89
CA GLY A 315 -4.14 -45.33 41.52
C GLY A 315 -4.76 -44.25 40.64
N ALA A 316 -4.52 -42.96 40.92
CA ALA A 316 -4.96 -41.88 40.03
C ALA A 316 -4.36 -42.02 38.62
N SER A 317 -5.19 -41.82 37.58
CA SER A 317 -4.77 -41.99 36.19
C SER A 317 -3.97 -40.78 35.68
N LEU A 318 -2.74 -41.04 35.23
CA LEU A 318 -1.84 -40.06 34.59
C LEU A 318 -2.20 -39.78 33.12
N VAL A 319 -3.12 -40.56 32.56
CA VAL A 319 -3.51 -40.52 31.14
C VAL A 319 -4.73 -39.63 30.90
N THR A 320 -5.49 -39.35 31.96
CA THR A 320 -6.70 -38.51 31.88
C THR A 320 -6.37 -37.11 31.37
N MET A 321 -7.22 -36.58 30.50
CA MET A 321 -7.09 -35.23 29.94
C MET A 321 -8.13 -34.29 30.56
N ASP A 322 -7.74 -33.04 30.84
CA ASP A 322 -8.63 -31.98 31.32
C ASP A 322 -9.52 -31.38 30.21
N GLU A 323 -10.26 -30.31 30.54
CA GLU A 323 -11.09 -29.55 29.59
C GLU A 323 -10.31 -29.01 28.38
N ASN A 324 -9.01 -28.74 28.55
CA ASN A 324 -8.12 -28.24 27.50
C ASN A 324 -7.49 -29.39 26.68
N GLY A 325 -7.75 -30.64 27.06
CA GLY A 325 -7.10 -31.82 26.50
C GLY A 325 -5.69 -32.06 27.05
N GLU A 326 -5.28 -31.39 28.12
CA GLU A 326 -3.96 -31.53 28.72
C GLU A 326 -3.95 -32.70 29.72
N THR A 327 -2.86 -33.47 29.76
CA THR A 327 -2.63 -34.43 30.85
C THR A 327 -2.04 -33.71 32.07
N PRO A 328 -2.00 -34.33 33.27
CA PRO A 328 -1.37 -33.73 34.44
C PRO A 328 0.09 -33.35 34.21
N LEU A 329 0.79 -34.09 33.34
CA LEU A 329 2.16 -33.81 32.93
C LEU A 329 2.26 -32.54 32.07
N HIS A 330 1.36 -32.37 31.08
CA HIS A 330 1.29 -31.13 30.29
C HIS A 330 0.96 -29.91 31.15
N LEU A 331 0.07 -30.09 32.13
CA LEU A 331 -0.33 -29.05 33.07
C LEU A 331 0.85 -28.58 33.94
N ALA A 332 1.62 -29.52 34.47
CA ALA A 332 2.82 -29.22 35.26
C ALA A 332 3.85 -28.41 34.43
N VAL A 333 4.02 -28.79 33.16
CA VAL A 333 4.93 -28.10 32.22
C VAL A 333 4.43 -26.72 31.85
N ARG A 334 3.14 -26.58 31.51
CA ARG A 334 2.55 -25.28 31.15
C ARG A 334 2.64 -24.28 32.30
N LEU A 335 2.43 -24.74 33.53
CA LEU A 335 2.54 -23.91 34.74
C LEU A 335 3.98 -23.74 35.25
N LYS A 336 4.97 -24.36 34.58
CA LYS A 336 6.41 -24.31 34.93
C LYS A 336 6.71 -24.78 36.36
N LEU A 337 6.01 -25.82 36.81
CA LEU A 337 6.10 -26.34 38.18
C LEU A 337 7.14 -27.46 38.27
N LEU A 338 8.34 -27.14 38.77
CA LEU A 338 9.47 -28.08 38.82
C LEU A 338 9.24 -29.28 39.74
N GLU A 339 8.83 -29.04 40.99
CA GLU A 339 8.68 -30.10 41.99
C GLU A 339 7.47 -31.02 41.68
N PRO A 340 6.29 -30.49 41.31
CA PRO A 340 5.19 -31.31 40.79
C PRO A 340 5.57 -32.11 39.55
N LEU A 341 6.37 -31.55 38.63
CA LEU A 341 6.87 -32.28 37.47
C LEU A 341 7.75 -33.47 37.90
N LYS A 342 8.69 -33.29 38.83
CA LYS A 342 9.52 -34.39 39.36
C LYS A 342 8.70 -35.47 40.03
N ALA A 343 7.71 -35.08 40.84
CA ALA A 343 6.81 -36.02 41.50
C ALA A 343 6.09 -36.86 40.46
N VAL A 344 5.45 -36.23 39.46
CA VAL A 344 4.73 -36.93 38.38
C VAL A 344 5.67 -37.83 37.55
N ILE A 345 6.88 -37.35 37.19
CA ILE A 345 7.90 -38.13 36.46
C ILE A 345 8.36 -39.37 37.24
N SER A 346 8.47 -39.29 38.56
CA SER A 346 8.90 -40.43 39.38
C SER A 346 7.95 -41.64 39.32
N TRP A 347 6.67 -41.39 38.99
CA TRP A 347 5.64 -42.42 38.82
C TRP A 347 5.40 -42.82 37.36
N LEU A 348 6.03 -42.15 36.39
CA LEU A 348 5.83 -42.39 34.96
C LEU A 348 6.68 -43.57 34.46
N THR A 349 6.11 -44.35 33.53
CA THR A 349 6.88 -45.30 32.70
C THR A 349 7.33 -44.61 31.41
N LEU A 350 8.41 -45.10 30.79
CA LEU A 350 8.98 -44.52 29.56
C LEU A 350 7.94 -44.31 28.44
N GLU A 351 6.94 -45.18 28.32
CA GLU A 351 5.90 -45.09 27.28
C GLU A 351 4.91 -43.93 27.49
N LEU A 352 4.82 -43.37 28.71
CA LEU A 352 3.84 -42.33 29.06
C LEU A 352 4.41 -40.91 28.97
N VAL A 353 5.73 -40.75 28.83
CA VAL A 353 6.39 -39.43 28.79
C VAL A 353 6.03 -38.66 27.52
N ASP A 354 5.83 -39.36 26.40
CA ASP A 354 5.57 -38.77 25.08
C ASP A 354 4.09 -38.73 24.70
N MET A 355 3.21 -38.83 25.69
CA MET A 355 1.77 -38.72 25.50
C MET A 355 1.39 -37.40 24.84
N LYS A 356 0.44 -37.40 23.91
CA LYS A 356 -0.01 -36.18 23.22
C LYS A 356 -1.24 -35.59 23.89
N ASP A 357 -1.26 -34.27 24.03
CA ASP A 357 -2.44 -33.51 24.47
C ASP A 357 -3.54 -33.47 23.38
N GLY A 358 -4.66 -32.83 23.71
CA GLY A 358 -5.80 -32.58 22.82
C GLY A 358 -5.44 -31.77 21.57
N ASN A 359 -4.28 -31.12 21.53
CA ASN A 359 -3.75 -30.38 20.38
C ASN A 359 -2.63 -31.13 19.64
N GLY A 360 -2.22 -32.30 20.13
CA GLY A 360 -1.17 -33.13 19.54
C GLY A 360 0.25 -32.82 19.99
N PHE A 361 0.45 -31.93 20.95
CA PHE A 361 1.75 -31.63 21.54
C PHE A 361 2.14 -32.71 22.54
N THR A 362 3.42 -33.05 22.60
CA THR A 362 3.98 -33.81 23.73
C THR A 362 4.37 -32.84 24.86
N PRO A 363 4.61 -33.31 26.09
CA PRO A 363 5.06 -32.46 27.19
C PRO A 363 6.37 -31.74 26.85
N LEU A 364 7.25 -32.38 26.07
CA LEU A 364 8.47 -31.76 25.57
C LEU A 364 8.18 -30.60 24.63
N HIS A 365 7.23 -30.74 23.68
CA HIS A 365 6.81 -29.62 22.83
C HIS A 365 6.26 -28.48 23.68
N GLN A 366 5.43 -28.78 24.69
CA GLN A 366 4.89 -27.76 25.57
C GLN A 366 5.99 -27.06 26.37
N ALA A 367 7.00 -27.78 26.85
CA ALA A 367 8.14 -27.21 27.56
C ALA A 367 8.95 -26.25 26.67
N VAL A 368 9.12 -26.61 25.40
CA VAL A 368 9.76 -25.79 24.37
C VAL A 368 8.93 -24.55 24.04
N ILE A 369 7.60 -24.67 23.88
CA ILE A 369 6.69 -23.54 23.64
C ILE A 369 6.76 -22.53 24.78
N GLN A 370 6.89 -23.02 26.01
CA GLN A 370 7.01 -22.23 27.24
C GLN A 370 8.43 -21.70 27.50
N GLU A 371 9.42 -22.11 26.70
CA GLU A 371 10.84 -21.79 26.86
C GLU A 371 11.32 -22.04 28.30
N TRP A 372 11.09 -23.27 28.80
CA TRP A 372 11.46 -23.66 30.17
C TRP A 372 12.64 -24.65 30.20
N PRO A 373 13.89 -24.17 30.37
CA PRO A 373 15.09 -25.02 30.28
C PRO A 373 15.12 -26.15 31.30
N SER A 374 14.73 -25.89 32.56
CA SER A 374 14.73 -26.91 33.61
C SER A 374 13.72 -28.03 33.34
N GLY A 375 12.56 -27.69 32.77
CA GLY A 375 11.57 -28.68 32.37
C GLY A 375 12.03 -29.50 31.18
N ILE A 376 12.68 -28.86 30.19
CA ILE A 376 13.24 -29.53 29.01
C ILE A 376 14.34 -30.51 29.43
N GLY A 377 15.28 -30.07 30.28
CA GLY A 377 16.33 -30.94 30.82
C GLY A 377 15.76 -32.17 31.54
N LEU A 378 14.79 -31.98 32.43
CA LEU A 378 14.15 -33.09 33.15
C LEU A 378 13.40 -34.06 32.23
N LEU A 379 12.69 -33.55 31.22
CA LEU A 379 11.96 -34.40 30.26
C LEU A 379 12.91 -35.19 29.36
N LEU A 380 14.02 -34.59 28.94
CA LEU A 380 15.07 -35.28 28.19
C LEU A 380 15.79 -36.33 29.05
N GLU A 381 16.07 -36.03 30.33
CA GLU A 381 16.60 -37.00 31.30
C GLU A 381 15.62 -38.17 31.54
N ALA A 382 14.31 -37.90 31.50
CA ALA A 382 13.25 -38.89 31.61
C ALA A 382 13.06 -39.72 30.32
N GLY A 383 13.79 -39.42 29.24
CA GLY A 383 13.76 -40.17 27.98
C GLY A 383 12.72 -39.71 26.97
N ALA A 384 12.27 -38.45 27.02
CA ALA A 384 11.33 -37.90 26.04
C ALA A 384 11.91 -37.90 24.61
N ASP A 385 11.12 -38.35 23.63
CA ASP A 385 11.52 -38.43 22.24
C ASP A 385 11.40 -37.07 21.53
N VAL A 386 12.52 -36.62 20.97
CA VAL A 386 12.65 -35.35 20.22
C VAL A 386 12.08 -35.41 18.80
N THR A 387 11.86 -36.61 18.26
CA THR A 387 11.52 -36.82 16.85
C THR A 387 10.02 -36.77 16.55
N ILE A 388 9.20 -36.84 17.60
CA ILE A 388 7.74 -36.92 17.46
C ILE A 388 7.21 -35.60 16.90
N PRO A 389 6.40 -35.61 15.83
CA PRO A 389 5.74 -34.40 15.35
C PRO A 389 4.39 -34.16 16.04
N THR A 390 3.95 -32.92 16.06
CA THR A 390 2.61 -32.49 16.51
C THR A 390 1.50 -32.89 15.53
N LYS A 391 0.23 -32.53 15.80
CA LYS A 391 -0.88 -32.72 14.84
C LYS A 391 -0.70 -31.96 13.52
N ASP A 392 -0.02 -30.82 13.57
CA ASP A 392 0.30 -30.02 12.37
C ASP A 392 1.65 -30.42 11.75
N ASN A 393 2.16 -31.61 12.07
CA ASN A 393 3.46 -32.11 11.65
C ASN A 393 4.67 -31.24 12.07
N GLU A 394 4.48 -30.27 12.97
CA GLU A 394 5.59 -29.48 13.50
C GLU A 394 6.40 -30.33 14.49
N THR A 395 7.72 -30.35 14.32
CA THR A 395 8.66 -31.00 15.25
C THR A 395 9.21 -29.96 16.23
N ILE A 396 9.90 -30.39 17.29
CA ILE A 396 10.47 -29.43 18.26
C ILE A 396 11.39 -28.39 17.60
N LEU A 397 12.12 -28.78 16.55
CA LEU A 397 12.99 -27.87 15.78
C LEU A 397 12.20 -26.78 15.05
N HIS A 398 10.98 -27.07 14.57
CA HIS A 398 10.11 -26.05 13.97
C HIS A 398 9.69 -25.02 15.00
N ILE A 399 9.31 -25.46 16.20
CA ILE A 399 8.84 -24.59 17.27
C ILE A 399 9.98 -23.69 17.75
N THR A 400 11.17 -24.24 17.97
CA THR A 400 12.33 -23.47 18.43
C THR A 400 12.80 -22.46 17.39
N ALA A 401 12.88 -22.87 16.12
CA ALA A 401 13.21 -21.98 15.02
C ALA A 401 12.18 -20.85 14.83
N LYS A 402 10.89 -21.15 15.03
CA LYS A 402 9.81 -20.15 15.00
C LYS A 402 9.92 -19.16 16.15
N LYS A 403 10.27 -19.62 17.35
CA LYS A 403 10.47 -18.78 18.54
C LYS A 403 11.74 -17.93 18.46
N GLY A 404 12.76 -18.42 17.78
CA GLY A 404 14.04 -17.72 17.61
C GLY A 404 15.00 -17.89 18.79
N ASN A 405 14.81 -18.93 19.62
CA ASN A 405 15.71 -19.24 20.73
C ASN A 405 16.91 -20.06 20.23
N ASP A 406 18.02 -19.37 20.02
CA ASP A 406 19.26 -19.93 19.47
C ASP A 406 20.00 -20.84 20.45
N ILE A 407 20.06 -20.46 21.74
CA ILE A 407 20.68 -21.27 22.80
C ILE A 407 19.98 -22.64 22.90
N LEU A 408 18.65 -22.62 22.96
CA LEU A 408 17.88 -23.84 23.09
C LEU A 408 17.95 -24.71 21.83
N LEU A 409 18.01 -24.07 20.67
CA LEU A 409 18.24 -24.76 19.41
C LEU A 409 19.64 -25.41 19.37
N GLU A 410 20.67 -24.79 19.95
CA GLU A 410 22.00 -25.38 20.07
C GLU A 410 21.97 -26.68 20.89
N GLU A 411 21.32 -26.61 22.05
CA GLU A 411 21.18 -27.75 22.97
C GLU A 411 20.44 -28.90 22.31
N LEU A 412 19.32 -28.62 21.61
CA LEU A 412 18.57 -29.67 20.92
C LEU A 412 19.33 -30.25 19.73
N LEU A 413 20.03 -29.43 18.93
CA LEU A 413 20.83 -29.89 17.80
C LEU A 413 22.07 -30.69 18.24
N SER A 414 22.49 -30.60 19.51
CA SER A 414 23.54 -31.46 20.07
C SER A 414 23.10 -32.92 20.23
N ILE A 415 21.78 -33.18 20.23
CA ILE A 415 21.19 -34.52 20.31
C ILE A 415 21.15 -35.15 18.91
N GLU A 416 21.79 -36.31 18.74
CA GLU A 416 21.91 -37.00 17.44
C GLU A 416 20.55 -37.31 16.78
N ASP A 417 19.53 -37.66 17.58
CA ASP A 417 18.20 -37.97 17.07
C ASP A 417 17.47 -36.76 16.47
N SER A 418 17.79 -35.52 16.92
CA SER A 418 17.19 -34.31 16.36
C SER A 418 17.62 -34.05 14.91
N LEU A 419 18.85 -34.45 14.55
CA LEU A 419 19.42 -34.25 13.20
C LEU A 419 18.67 -35.08 12.15
N LYS A 420 18.08 -36.21 12.53
CA LYS A 420 17.26 -37.04 11.62
C LYS A 420 16.00 -36.32 11.13
N VAL A 421 15.57 -35.30 11.86
CA VAL A 421 14.28 -34.62 11.70
C VAL A 421 14.45 -33.19 11.17
N ILE A 422 15.68 -32.73 10.93
CA ILE A 422 16.01 -31.35 10.55
C ILE A 422 15.28 -30.85 9.28
N ASP A 423 15.07 -31.75 8.31
CA ASP A 423 14.44 -31.45 7.01
C ASP A 423 12.99 -31.95 6.92
N THR A 424 12.38 -32.33 8.05
CA THR A 424 10.95 -32.67 8.06
C THR A 424 10.11 -31.45 7.73
N ILE A 425 9.01 -31.68 7.02
CA ILE A 425 8.08 -30.63 6.62
C ILE A 425 6.83 -30.65 7.51
N ASP A 426 6.40 -29.47 7.93
CA ASP A 426 5.14 -29.29 8.64
C ASP A 426 3.93 -29.31 7.68
N LYS A 427 2.72 -29.07 8.22
CA LYS A 427 1.46 -28.97 7.48
C LYS A 427 1.46 -27.92 6.36
N TRP A 428 2.30 -26.89 6.46
CA TRP A 428 2.44 -25.83 5.46
C TRP A 428 3.63 -26.07 4.52
N ASN A 429 4.26 -27.26 4.61
CA ASN A 429 5.47 -27.67 3.92
C ASN A 429 6.74 -26.89 4.32
N TYR A 430 6.73 -26.20 5.46
CA TYR A 430 7.92 -25.52 5.98
C TYR A 430 8.80 -26.52 6.71
N THR A 431 10.12 -26.40 6.54
CA THR A 431 11.09 -27.03 7.45
C THR A 431 11.43 -26.10 8.61
N ALA A 432 12.18 -26.59 9.60
CA ALA A 432 12.69 -25.78 10.68
C ALA A 432 13.49 -24.56 10.17
N LEU A 433 14.27 -24.74 9.09
CA LEU A 433 15.01 -23.64 8.47
C LEU A 433 14.07 -22.58 7.88
N PHE A 434 12.99 -22.99 7.19
CA PHE A 434 12.00 -22.05 6.68
C PHE A 434 11.30 -21.27 7.79
N ARG A 435 11.00 -21.91 8.94
CA ARG A 435 10.43 -21.22 10.11
C ARG A 435 11.40 -20.21 10.73
N ALA A 436 12.70 -20.52 10.78
CA ALA A 436 13.72 -19.57 11.21
C ALA A 436 13.81 -18.35 10.27
N VAL A 437 13.69 -18.55 8.95
CA VAL A 437 13.65 -17.46 7.97
C VAL A 437 12.37 -16.64 8.08
N GLU A 438 11.22 -17.29 8.28
CA GLU A 438 9.93 -16.63 8.47
C GLU A 438 9.91 -15.73 9.71
N SER A 439 10.45 -16.21 10.83
CA SER A 439 10.59 -15.43 12.07
C SER A 439 11.75 -14.43 12.05
N ASN A 440 12.53 -14.39 10.96
CA ASN A 440 13.76 -13.59 10.80
C ASN A 440 14.82 -13.87 11.89
N SER A 441 14.89 -15.11 12.36
CA SER A 441 15.83 -15.55 13.40
C SER A 441 17.21 -15.85 12.81
N LEU A 442 18.04 -14.82 12.69
CA LEU A 442 19.36 -14.87 12.04
C LEU A 442 20.30 -15.96 12.63
N SER A 443 20.39 -16.04 13.96
CA SER A 443 21.25 -17.03 14.66
C SER A 443 20.76 -18.46 14.41
N CYS A 444 19.45 -18.70 14.57
CA CYS A 444 18.84 -20.01 14.33
C CYS A 444 19.04 -20.49 12.89
N ALA A 445 18.83 -19.60 11.91
CA ALA A 445 19.06 -19.93 10.50
C ALA A 445 20.53 -20.29 10.23
N LYS A 446 21.49 -19.50 10.76
CA LYS A 446 22.93 -19.81 10.64
C LYS A 446 23.28 -21.18 11.22
N MET A 447 22.70 -21.53 12.37
CA MET A 447 22.98 -22.79 13.05
C MET A 447 22.41 -23.98 12.28
N LEU A 448 21.16 -23.88 11.81
CA LEU A 448 20.53 -24.94 11.00
C LEU A 448 21.28 -25.16 9.68
N ILE A 449 21.69 -24.08 9.01
CA ILE A 449 22.51 -24.16 7.79
C ILE A 449 23.87 -24.82 8.09
N LYS A 450 24.52 -24.47 9.21
CA LYS A 450 25.79 -25.06 9.63
C LYS A 450 25.68 -26.56 9.93
N GLN A 451 24.53 -27.02 10.44
CA GLN A 451 24.26 -28.45 10.69
C GLN A 451 23.78 -29.22 9.45
N GLY A 452 23.76 -28.58 8.27
CA GLY A 452 23.48 -29.25 7.00
C GLY A 452 22.01 -29.34 6.61
N ALA A 453 21.15 -28.46 7.15
CA ALA A 453 19.74 -28.37 6.71
C ALA A 453 19.65 -28.10 5.19
N ASP A 454 18.75 -28.82 4.51
CA ASP A 454 18.61 -28.74 3.07
C ASP A 454 17.93 -27.44 2.64
N MET A 455 18.66 -26.62 1.88
CA MET A 455 18.18 -25.34 1.34
C MET A 455 17.48 -25.49 -0.02
N SER A 456 17.55 -26.68 -0.64
CA SER A 456 17.00 -26.95 -1.97
C SER A 456 15.50 -27.27 -1.97
N ILE A 457 14.93 -27.50 -0.79
CA ILE A 457 13.50 -27.75 -0.60
C ILE A 457 12.71 -26.53 -1.08
N LYS A 458 11.62 -26.79 -1.81
CA LYS A 458 10.72 -25.75 -2.32
C LYS A 458 9.36 -25.81 -1.63
N LEU A 459 8.87 -24.63 -1.25
CA LEU A 459 7.53 -24.43 -0.71
C LEU A 459 6.47 -24.48 -1.84
N PRO A 460 5.17 -24.53 -1.49
CA PRO A 460 4.08 -24.41 -2.46
C PRO A 460 4.27 -23.19 -3.37
N GLY A 461 4.03 -23.37 -4.67
CA GLY A 461 4.32 -22.35 -5.68
C GLY A 461 5.81 -22.27 -6.06
N ASP A 462 6.57 -23.37 -5.96
CA ASP A 462 7.99 -23.43 -6.31
C ASP A 462 8.88 -22.40 -5.58
N LYS A 463 8.42 -21.93 -4.41
CA LYS A 463 9.07 -20.85 -3.66
C LYS A 463 10.29 -21.37 -2.90
N SER A 464 11.47 -20.89 -3.27
CA SER A 464 12.73 -21.26 -2.60
C SER A 464 12.95 -20.46 -1.30
N LEU A 465 13.92 -20.91 -0.50
CA LEU A 465 14.33 -20.21 0.73
C LEU A 465 14.71 -18.74 0.50
N LEU A 466 15.37 -18.46 -0.64
CA LEU A 466 15.74 -17.09 -1.04
C LEU A 466 14.52 -16.21 -1.30
N HIS A 467 13.48 -16.73 -1.95
CA HIS A 467 12.24 -15.99 -2.16
C HIS A 467 11.59 -15.59 -0.83
N LEU A 468 11.54 -16.52 0.14
CA LEU A 468 10.99 -16.23 1.47
C LEU A 468 11.83 -15.17 2.20
N ALA A 469 13.16 -15.26 2.18
CA ALA A 469 14.03 -14.30 2.84
C ALA A 469 13.87 -12.86 2.29
N VAL A 470 13.72 -12.72 0.97
CA VAL A 470 13.46 -11.43 0.31
C VAL A 470 12.05 -10.93 0.61
N GLU A 471 11.05 -11.81 0.62
CA GLU A 471 9.67 -11.44 0.98
C GLU A 471 9.57 -10.92 2.41
N LYS A 472 10.35 -11.48 3.35
CA LYS A 472 10.46 -10.98 4.72
C LYS A 472 11.38 -9.77 4.88
N ILE A 473 11.90 -9.21 3.78
CA ILE A 473 12.65 -7.94 3.74
C ILE A 473 13.96 -8.00 4.55
N SER A 474 14.54 -9.19 4.72
CA SER A 474 15.75 -9.36 5.54
C SER A 474 17.02 -9.47 4.70
N ALA A 475 17.67 -8.33 4.44
CA ALA A 475 18.93 -8.27 3.70
C ALA A 475 20.05 -9.09 4.36
N VAL A 476 20.09 -9.11 5.70
CA VAL A 476 21.09 -9.89 6.44
C VAL A 476 20.83 -11.39 6.29
N MET A 477 19.57 -11.82 6.31
CA MET A 477 19.22 -13.23 6.07
C MET A 477 19.58 -13.66 4.65
N VAL A 478 19.27 -12.83 3.65
CA VAL A 478 19.67 -13.08 2.25
C VAL A 478 21.18 -13.24 2.15
N LYS A 479 21.97 -12.38 2.82
CA LYS A 479 23.42 -12.52 2.86
C LYS A 479 23.87 -13.84 3.51
N ILE A 480 23.28 -14.23 4.64
CA ILE A 480 23.63 -15.48 5.33
C ILE A 480 23.38 -16.70 4.44
N ILE A 481 22.26 -16.73 3.72
CA ILE A 481 21.93 -17.83 2.81
C ILE A 481 22.93 -17.88 1.65
N LEU A 482 23.30 -16.72 1.10
CA LEU A 482 24.20 -16.60 -0.07
C LEU A 482 25.69 -16.77 0.25
N ASP A 483 26.11 -16.48 1.49
CA ASP A 483 27.50 -16.70 1.93
C ASP A 483 27.84 -18.20 2.05
N ASN A 484 26.86 -19.10 1.89
CA ASN A 484 27.06 -20.55 1.95
C ASN A 484 27.51 -21.13 0.59
N GLU A 485 28.56 -21.96 0.58
CA GLU A 485 29.13 -22.61 -0.63
C GLU A 485 28.11 -23.48 -1.39
N SER A 486 27.02 -23.89 -0.73
CA SER A 486 26.00 -24.74 -1.32
C SER A 486 25.01 -24.03 -2.25
N THR A 487 24.92 -22.69 -2.24
CA THR A 487 23.99 -21.98 -3.15
C THR A 487 24.58 -21.89 -4.56
N LYS A 488 23.88 -22.46 -5.56
CA LYS A 488 24.31 -22.36 -6.95
C LYS A 488 23.79 -21.06 -7.57
N GLU A 489 24.51 -20.53 -8.57
CA GLU A 489 24.04 -19.38 -9.36
C GLU A 489 22.65 -19.63 -9.99
N SER A 490 22.32 -20.90 -10.29
CA SER A 490 20.98 -21.29 -10.78
C SER A 490 19.86 -20.98 -9.81
N ASP A 491 20.14 -20.97 -8.50
CA ASP A 491 19.12 -20.83 -7.46
C ASP A 491 18.68 -19.36 -7.29
N LEU A 492 19.52 -18.41 -7.73
CA LEU A 492 19.26 -16.97 -7.73
C LEU A 492 18.17 -16.56 -8.73
N ASN A 493 18.00 -17.36 -9.79
CA ASN A 493 17.12 -17.06 -10.92
C ASN A 493 15.90 -17.99 -10.97
N LEU A 494 15.71 -18.83 -9.94
CA LEU A 494 14.50 -19.65 -9.81
C LEU A 494 13.27 -18.75 -9.79
N LEU A 495 12.19 -19.24 -10.40
CA LEU A 495 10.92 -18.54 -10.46
C LEU A 495 9.92 -19.24 -9.54
N CYS A 496 9.33 -18.50 -8.60
CA CYS A 496 8.21 -18.99 -7.80
C CYS A 496 6.87 -18.65 -8.47
N GLU A 497 5.98 -19.62 -8.62
CA GLU A 497 4.63 -19.40 -9.14
C GLU A 497 3.79 -18.58 -8.14
N GLY A 498 3.40 -17.37 -8.55
CA GLY A 498 2.47 -16.51 -7.84
C GLY A 498 1.18 -16.29 -8.62
N HIS A 499 0.18 -15.68 -7.96
CA HIS A 499 -1.08 -15.28 -8.59
C HIS A 499 -0.86 -14.32 -9.78
N ASP A 500 0.19 -13.50 -9.71
CA ASP A 500 0.50 -12.45 -10.70
C ASP A 500 1.59 -12.88 -11.71
N GLY A 501 1.96 -14.17 -11.74
CA GLY A 501 3.00 -14.73 -12.59
C GLY A 501 4.19 -15.27 -11.79
N ALA A 502 5.10 -16.00 -12.46
CA ALA A 502 6.26 -16.56 -11.77
C ALA A 502 7.38 -15.51 -11.61
N MET A 503 7.85 -15.31 -10.38
CA MET A 503 8.77 -14.24 -9.99
C MET A 503 10.09 -14.79 -9.48
N SER A 504 11.20 -14.11 -9.78
CA SER A 504 12.51 -14.41 -9.15
C SER A 504 12.69 -13.64 -7.83
N PRO A 505 13.68 -13.98 -6.98
CA PRO A 505 13.97 -13.22 -5.78
C PRO A 505 14.26 -11.73 -6.07
N LEU A 506 14.89 -11.42 -7.21
CA LEU A 506 15.15 -10.03 -7.63
C LEU A 506 13.84 -9.30 -7.99
N HIS A 507 12.87 -9.99 -8.57
CA HIS A 507 11.54 -9.43 -8.82
C HIS A 507 10.80 -9.12 -7.52
N ILE A 508 10.79 -10.02 -6.55
CA ILE A 508 10.18 -9.77 -5.24
C ILE A 508 10.86 -8.58 -4.55
N ALA A 509 12.20 -8.49 -4.62
CA ALA A 509 12.92 -7.33 -4.09
C ALA A 509 12.51 -6.02 -4.77
N ALA A 510 12.26 -6.06 -6.08
CA ALA A 510 11.80 -4.91 -6.86
C ALA A 510 10.34 -4.55 -6.61
N GLN A 511 9.47 -5.52 -6.34
CA GLN A 511 8.07 -5.29 -5.97
C GLN A 511 7.95 -4.71 -4.54
N ASN A 512 8.72 -5.24 -3.60
CA ASN A 512 8.69 -4.82 -2.20
C ASN A 512 9.51 -3.54 -1.91
N GLY A 513 10.33 -3.08 -2.86
CA GLY A 513 11.16 -1.88 -2.70
C GLY A 513 12.42 -2.09 -1.85
N THR A 514 12.88 -3.33 -1.68
CA THR A 514 14.00 -3.68 -0.79
C THR A 514 15.35 -3.52 -1.50
N ALA A 515 15.86 -2.28 -1.53
CA ALA A 515 17.08 -1.95 -2.25
C ALA A 515 18.33 -2.70 -1.74
N ASP A 516 18.43 -2.98 -0.43
CA ASP A 516 19.54 -3.76 0.13
C ASP A 516 19.53 -5.22 -0.36
N CYS A 517 18.38 -5.88 -0.36
CA CYS A 517 18.24 -7.22 -0.91
C CYS A 517 18.58 -7.24 -2.40
N ALA A 518 18.08 -6.27 -3.17
CA ALA A 518 18.41 -6.14 -4.59
C ALA A 518 19.93 -5.96 -4.80
N ARG A 519 20.60 -5.08 -4.04
CA ARG A 519 22.06 -4.89 -4.12
C ARG A 519 22.84 -6.17 -3.83
N ILE A 520 22.42 -6.96 -2.84
CA ILE A 520 23.10 -8.21 -2.48
C ILE A 520 22.90 -9.27 -3.57
N LEU A 521 21.67 -9.43 -4.08
CA LEU A 521 21.36 -10.36 -5.18
C LEU A 521 22.14 -10.01 -6.46
N LEU A 522 22.20 -8.73 -6.81
CA LEU A 522 22.95 -8.26 -7.99
C LEU A 522 24.47 -8.49 -7.84
N LYS A 523 25.03 -8.25 -6.66
CA LYS A 523 26.46 -8.52 -6.38
C LYS A 523 26.82 -10.00 -6.46
N THR A 524 25.87 -10.88 -6.18
CA THR A 524 26.05 -12.34 -6.19
C THR A 524 25.74 -12.98 -7.55
N GLY A 525 25.36 -12.20 -8.56
CA GLY A 525 25.19 -12.67 -9.94
C GLY A 525 23.75 -12.97 -10.35
N ALA A 526 22.74 -12.45 -9.64
CA ALA A 526 21.34 -12.56 -10.09
C ALA A 526 21.15 -11.89 -11.46
N ASP A 527 20.40 -12.55 -12.35
CA ASP A 527 20.17 -12.05 -13.71
C ASP A 527 19.17 -10.88 -13.70
N ILE A 528 19.64 -9.72 -14.14
CA ILE A 528 18.89 -8.46 -14.24
C ILE A 528 17.83 -8.53 -15.34
N PHE A 529 18.10 -9.32 -16.37
CA PHE A 529 17.25 -9.45 -17.56
C PHE A 529 16.26 -10.60 -17.46
N GLN A 530 16.28 -11.35 -16.36
CA GLN A 530 15.31 -12.39 -16.10
C GLN A 530 13.90 -11.80 -16.22
N ARG A 531 13.06 -12.47 -17.01
CA ARG A 531 11.65 -12.10 -17.19
C ARG A 531 10.77 -12.96 -16.31
N MET A 532 9.70 -12.35 -15.85
CA MET A 532 8.55 -13.05 -15.33
C MET A 532 7.87 -13.87 -16.42
N THR A 533 7.09 -14.87 -16.00
CA THR A 533 6.19 -15.63 -16.88
C THR A 533 4.75 -15.11 -16.85
N ASP A 534 4.56 -13.87 -16.36
CA ASP A 534 3.29 -13.17 -16.41
C ASP A 534 2.90 -12.85 -17.86
N ILE A 535 1.66 -12.37 -18.04
CA ILE A 535 1.15 -11.98 -19.36
C ILE A 535 1.99 -10.90 -20.04
N TYR A 536 2.73 -10.10 -19.25
CA TYR A 536 3.55 -9.01 -19.75
C TYR A 536 5.02 -9.40 -19.93
N GLY A 537 5.56 -10.42 -19.28
CA GLY A 537 6.99 -10.76 -19.36
C GLY A 537 7.89 -9.68 -18.74
N SER A 538 7.46 -9.13 -17.61
CA SER A 538 8.08 -8.00 -16.92
C SER A 538 9.47 -8.35 -16.37
N THR A 539 10.40 -7.38 -16.36
CA THR A 539 11.70 -7.51 -15.65
C THR A 539 11.64 -6.80 -14.29
N ALA A 540 12.64 -7.02 -13.43
CA ALA A 540 12.75 -6.32 -12.14
C ALA A 540 12.68 -4.77 -12.28
N ALA A 541 13.23 -4.21 -13.37
CA ALA A 541 13.15 -2.78 -13.66
C ALA A 541 11.70 -2.31 -13.95
N HIS A 542 10.89 -3.14 -14.60
CA HIS A 542 9.47 -2.82 -14.86
C HIS A 542 8.66 -2.77 -13.56
N LEU A 543 8.89 -3.71 -12.63
CA LEU A 543 8.22 -3.69 -11.32
C LEU A 543 8.63 -2.48 -10.48
N ALA A 544 9.94 -2.22 -10.37
CA ALA A 544 10.43 -1.06 -9.62
C ALA A 544 9.89 0.26 -10.23
N ALA A 545 9.75 0.30 -11.56
CA ALA A 545 9.13 1.40 -12.27
C ALA A 545 7.62 1.54 -12.04
N CYS A 546 6.89 0.42 -11.93
CA CYS A 546 5.45 0.37 -11.65
C CYS A 546 5.13 0.88 -10.24
N GLU A 547 5.81 0.31 -9.24
CA GLU A 547 5.58 0.60 -7.82
C GLU A 547 6.23 1.91 -7.35
N GLY A 548 7.19 2.45 -8.12
CA GLY A 548 7.85 3.72 -7.80
C GLY A 548 9.07 3.58 -6.87
N HIS A 549 9.68 2.40 -6.80
CA HIS A 549 10.82 2.11 -5.92
C HIS A 549 12.14 2.61 -6.51
N ILE A 550 12.41 3.90 -6.30
CA ILE A 550 13.59 4.62 -6.82
C ILE A 550 14.89 3.95 -6.36
N ASP A 551 14.99 3.54 -5.10
CA ASP A 551 16.23 2.99 -4.53
C ASP A 551 16.58 1.61 -5.08
N VAL A 552 15.58 0.81 -5.47
CA VAL A 552 15.82 -0.43 -6.21
C VAL A 552 16.25 -0.11 -7.64
N LEU A 553 15.57 0.84 -8.28
CA LEU A 553 15.89 1.25 -9.64
C LEU A 553 17.30 1.86 -9.74
N THR A 554 17.75 2.64 -8.76
CA THR A 554 19.14 3.11 -8.70
C THR A 554 20.13 1.96 -8.54
N ALA A 555 19.82 0.96 -7.73
CA ALA A 555 20.66 -0.24 -7.57
C ALA A 555 20.76 -1.05 -8.88
N LEU A 556 19.64 -1.22 -9.60
CA LEU A 556 19.61 -1.90 -10.90
C LEU A 556 20.43 -1.13 -11.96
N ILE A 557 20.21 0.18 -12.08
CA ILE A 557 20.92 1.04 -13.04
C ILE A 557 22.42 1.10 -12.74
N ALA A 558 22.81 1.14 -11.45
CA ALA A 558 24.20 1.16 -11.03
C ALA A 558 24.95 -0.14 -11.41
N HIS A 559 24.25 -1.27 -11.49
CA HIS A 559 24.83 -2.53 -11.96
C HIS A 559 24.88 -2.57 -13.49
N ASP A 560 23.75 -2.34 -14.17
CA ASP A 560 23.70 -2.23 -15.63
C ASP A 560 22.55 -1.32 -16.09
N ALA A 561 22.89 -0.17 -16.68
CA ALA A 561 21.93 0.79 -17.20
C ALA A 561 21.14 0.28 -18.43
N SER A 562 21.61 -0.78 -19.11
CA SER A 562 20.90 -1.38 -20.26
C SER A 562 19.59 -2.04 -19.87
N CYS A 563 19.33 -2.28 -18.58
CA CYS A 563 18.04 -2.76 -18.09
C CYS A 563 16.87 -1.81 -18.43
N LEU A 564 17.14 -0.54 -18.72
CA LEU A 564 16.14 0.46 -19.13
C LEU A 564 15.69 0.32 -20.58
N ASP A 565 16.48 -0.38 -21.41
CA ASP A 565 16.24 -0.54 -22.85
C ASP A 565 15.62 -1.91 -23.20
N VAL A 566 15.15 -2.65 -22.20
CA VAL A 566 14.47 -3.94 -22.39
C VAL A 566 12.97 -3.73 -22.41
N ALA A 567 12.32 -4.15 -23.48
CA ALA A 567 10.86 -4.11 -23.60
C ALA A 567 10.20 -5.40 -23.08
N ASP A 568 9.05 -5.29 -22.44
CA ASP A 568 8.18 -6.41 -22.07
C ASP A 568 7.51 -7.06 -23.33
N TYR A 569 6.63 -8.04 -23.15
CA TYR A 569 5.93 -8.74 -24.24
C TYR A 569 4.92 -7.87 -24.99
N GLU A 570 4.45 -6.78 -24.37
CA GLU A 570 3.62 -5.76 -25.04
C GLU A 570 4.46 -4.67 -25.72
N GLY A 571 5.78 -4.70 -25.56
CA GLY A 571 6.70 -3.71 -26.10
C GLY A 571 6.87 -2.48 -25.19
N TRP A 572 6.36 -2.50 -23.96
CA TRP A 572 6.56 -1.44 -22.98
C TRP A 572 7.97 -1.51 -22.40
N TYR A 573 8.54 -0.34 -22.15
CA TYR A 573 9.83 -0.21 -21.48
C TYR A 573 9.60 0.28 -20.05
N PRO A 574 10.56 0.13 -19.11
CA PRO A 574 10.40 0.61 -17.74
C PRO A 574 9.99 2.09 -17.65
N LEU A 575 10.48 2.92 -18.59
CA LEU A 575 10.09 4.34 -18.68
C LEU A 575 8.59 4.53 -18.99
N HIS A 576 8.03 3.72 -19.89
CA HIS A 576 6.60 3.78 -20.22
C HIS A 576 5.73 3.35 -19.05
N VAL A 577 6.14 2.29 -18.34
CA VAL A 577 5.48 1.80 -17.13
C VAL A 577 5.49 2.89 -16.06
N ALA A 578 6.66 3.45 -15.71
CA ALA A 578 6.75 4.53 -14.74
C ALA A 578 5.91 5.76 -15.13
N ALA A 579 5.84 6.09 -16.42
CA ALA A 579 5.01 7.20 -16.89
C ALA A 579 3.51 6.90 -16.70
N ARG A 580 3.03 5.71 -17.11
CA ARG A 580 1.62 5.30 -16.99
C ARG A 580 1.14 5.25 -15.54
N TYR A 581 1.98 4.78 -14.62
CA TYR A 581 1.65 4.71 -13.20
C TYR A 581 1.95 6.02 -12.44
N GLY A 582 2.35 7.09 -13.11
CA GLY A 582 2.53 8.41 -12.50
C GLY A 582 3.80 8.57 -11.66
N GLN A 583 4.77 7.65 -11.79
CA GLN A 583 5.99 7.58 -10.97
C GLN A 583 7.06 8.59 -11.41
N GLY A 584 6.76 9.88 -11.22
CA GLY A 584 7.57 10.95 -11.80
C GLY A 584 9.01 11.07 -11.27
N GLN A 585 9.33 10.54 -10.09
CA GLN A 585 10.72 10.50 -9.62
C GLN A 585 11.53 9.40 -10.33
N CYS A 586 10.94 8.21 -10.52
CA CYS A 586 11.53 7.14 -11.33
C CYS A 586 11.75 7.60 -12.79
N VAL A 587 10.78 8.29 -13.38
CA VAL A 587 10.91 8.88 -14.73
C VAL A 587 12.12 9.82 -14.82
N VAL A 588 12.27 10.74 -13.86
CA VAL A 588 13.41 11.66 -13.84
C VAL A 588 14.74 10.91 -13.68
N LEU A 589 14.78 9.88 -12.84
CA LEU A 589 15.98 9.05 -12.65
C LEU A 589 16.35 8.32 -13.95
N MET A 590 15.41 7.60 -14.57
CA MET A 590 15.68 6.85 -15.81
C MET A 590 16.16 7.76 -16.95
N LEU A 591 15.53 8.93 -17.10
CA LEU A 591 15.92 9.90 -18.13
C LEU A 591 17.34 10.46 -17.90
N ARG A 592 17.73 10.71 -16.65
CA ARG A 592 19.11 11.09 -16.30
C ARG A 592 20.14 10.03 -16.69
N HIS A 593 19.76 8.77 -16.60
CA HIS A 593 20.61 7.63 -16.97
C HIS A 593 20.46 7.19 -18.43
N GLY A 594 19.79 7.97 -19.27
CA GLY A 594 19.79 7.81 -20.72
C GLY A 594 18.64 7.00 -21.30
N ALA A 595 17.58 6.71 -20.54
CA ALA A 595 16.38 6.06 -21.08
C ALA A 595 15.81 6.86 -22.25
N ASN A 596 15.46 6.15 -23.33
CA ASN A 596 15.00 6.79 -24.56
C ASN A 596 13.54 7.28 -24.42
N ILE A 597 13.34 8.60 -24.46
CA ILE A 597 12.01 9.24 -24.39
C ILE A 597 11.23 9.20 -25.72
N SER A 598 11.90 8.87 -26.84
CA SER A 598 11.35 8.92 -28.19
C SER A 598 10.80 7.58 -28.70
N THR A 599 10.83 6.55 -27.87
CA THR A 599 10.26 5.24 -28.19
C THR A 599 8.73 5.33 -28.20
N ASN A 600 8.12 4.67 -29.19
CA ASN A 600 6.67 4.60 -29.36
C ASN A 600 6.20 3.19 -29.08
N ILE A 601 5.11 3.07 -28.33
CA ILE A 601 4.48 1.80 -27.99
C ILE A 601 3.05 1.74 -28.55
N PRO A 602 2.55 0.56 -28.94
CA PRO A 602 1.16 0.39 -29.33
C PRO A 602 0.25 0.41 -28.08
N ASP A 603 -0.47 1.51 -27.83
CA ASP A 603 -1.45 1.61 -26.73
C ASP A 603 -2.86 1.77 -27.32
N ASN A 604 -3.71 0.74 -27.21
CA ASN A 604 -5.12 0.79 -27.63
C ASN A 604 -5.34 1.34 -29.06
N ALA A 605 -4.62 0.78 -30.04
CA ALA A 605 -4.61 1.16 -31.46
C ALA A 605 -3.93 2.50 -31.84
N VAL A 606 -3.51 3.32 -30.87
CA VAL A 606 -2.75 4.55 -31.11
C VAL A 606 -1.33 4.37 -30.58
N SER A 607 -0.32 4.68 -31.40
CA SER A 607 1.06 4.68 -30.93
C SER A 607 1.28 5.86 -29.98
N LYS A 608 1.49 5.61 -28.68
CA LYS A 608 1.83 6.64 -27.71
C LYS A 608 3.33 6.62 -27.40
N SER A 609 3.92 7.79 -27.26
CA SER A 609 5.31 7.92 -26.80
C SER A 609 5.37 8.01 -25.27
N ALA A 610 6.54 7.73 -24.68
CA ALA A 610 6.77 7.99 -23.26
C ALA A 610 6.49 9.47 -22.89
N LEU A 611 6.76 10.41 -23.81
CA LEU A 611 6.47 11.83 -23.64
C LEU A 611 4.97 12.11 -23.46
N ASP A 612 4.12 11.46 -24.27
CA ASP A 612 2.67 11.60 -24.18
C ASP A 612 2.15 11.07 -22.85
N LEU A 613 2.64 9.90 -22.43
CA LEU A 613 2.28 9.28 -21.14
C LEU A 613 2.70 10.15 -19.95
N ILE A 614 3.89 10.75 -20.01
CA ILE A 614 4.38 11.65 -18.95
C ILE A 614 3.43 12.84 -18.76
N VAL A 615 2.91 13.40 -19.84
CA VAL A 615 1.99 14.54 -19.73
C VAL A 615 0.57 14.12 -19.37
N GLU A 616 0.14 12.94 -19.82
CA GLU A 616 -1.20 12.41 -19.52
C GLU A 616 -1.34 11.99 -18.05
N TYR A 617 -0.33 11.32 -17.49
CA TYR A 617 -0.46 10.65 -16.18
C TYR A 617 0.37 11.30 -15.06
N ILE A 618 1.40 12.11 -15.34
CA ILE A 618 2.23 12.71 -14.30
C ILE A 618 1.75 14.14 -13.98
N PRO A 619 1.40 14.43 -12.70
CA PRO A 619 0.99 15.77 -12.32
C PRO A 619 2.14 16.76 -12.52
N LYS A 620 1.86 17.86 -13.23
CA LYS A 620 2.87 18.86 -13.65
C LYS A 620 4.05 18.23 -14.41
N GLY A 621 3.78 17.20 -15.22
CA GLY A 621 4.80 16.50 -16.02
C GLY A 621 5.64 17.45 -16.88
N ILE A 622 5.01 18.47 -17.49
CA ILE A 622 5.70 19.50 -18.28
C ILE A 622 6.75 20.25 -17.45
N ASN A 623 6.39 20.70 -16.25
CA ASN A 623 7.34 21.42 -15.37
C ASN A 623 8.48 20.50 -14.90
N LYS A 624 8.20 19.22 -14.65
CA LYS A 624 9.25 18.25 -14.30
C LYS A 624 10.21 18.01 -15.47
N LEU A 625 9.70 17.91 -16.70
CA LEU A 625 10.51 17.83 -17.90
C LEU A 625 11.30 19.12 -18.13
N GLU A 626 10.71 20.28 -17.94
CA GLU A 626 11.40 21.58 -18.06
C GLU A 626 12.56 21.68 -17.06
N ASN A 627 12.33 21.33 -15.79
CA ASN A 627 13.37 21.27 -14.76
C ASN A 627 14.47 20.24 -15.09
N LEU A 628 14.09 19.11 -15.70
CA LEU A 628 15.05 18.12 -16.18
C LEU A 628 15.92 18.74 -17.29
N PHE A 629 15.32 19.39 -18.29
CA PHE A 629 16.07 20.04 -19.37
C PHE A 629 16.99 21.16 -18.85
N ASP A 630 16.55 21.92 -17.86
CA ASP A 630 17.37 22.93 -17.17
C ASP A 630 18.60 22.29 -16.48
N SER A 631 18.51 21.04 -16.02
CA SER A 631 19.64 20.34 -15.39
C SER A 631 20.77 20.03 -16.38
N TYR A 632 20.46 19.84 -17.67
CA TYR A 632 21.44 19.59 -18.75
C TYR A 632 22.14 20.88 -19.26
N ILE A 633 21.88 22.04 -18.66
CA ILE A 633 22.56 23.30 -18.92
C ILE A 633 23.57 23.55 -17.80
N ASP A 634 24.83 23.21 -18.02
CA ASP A 634 25.89 23.33 -17.03
C ASP A 634 26.62 24.67 -17.14
N ILE A 635 26.98 25.22 -15.98
CA ILE A 635 27.59 26.54 -15.83
C ILE A 635 28.87 26.35 -15.02
N GLU A 636 30.02 26.66 -15.62
CA GLU A 636 31.26 26.73 -14.86
C GLU A 636 31.29 28.01 -14.03
N SER A 637 31.76 27.90 -12.79
CA SER A 637 31.63 28.82 -11.65
C SER A 637 32.25 30.22 -11.83
N CYS A 638 31.74 31.00 -12.78
CA CYS A 638 32.06 32.42 -12.97
C CYS A 638 30.81 33.29 -12.85
N ALA A 639 30.97 34.55 -12.46
CA ALA A 639 29.86 35.48 -12.42
C ALA A 639 29.28 35.64 -13.85
N VAL A 640 27.96 35.62 -14.00
CA VAL A 640 27.26 35.71 -15.31
C VAL A 640 27.65 36.96 -16.14
N LYS A 641 28.27 37.96 -15.50
CA LYS A 641 28.74 39.18 -16.14
C LYS A 641 30.14 39.06 -16.75
N ASP A 642 30.90 38.02 -16.41
CA ASP A 642 32.27 37.86 -16.89
C ASP A 642 32.29 37.36 -18.35
N PRO A 643 33.21 37.89 -19.18
CA PRO A 643 33.37 37.47 -20.56
C PRO A 643 33.84 36.01 -20.70
N SER A 644 34.44 35.43 -19.64
CA SER A 644 34.90 34.04 -19.56
C SER A 644 33.84 33.05 -19.05
N CYS A 645 32.60 33.48 -18.82
CA CYS A 645 31.53 32.58 -18.39
C CYS A 645 31.32 31.49 -19.45
N MET A 646 31.55 30.23 -19.07
CA MET A 646 31.39 29.07 -19.94
C MET A 646 30.10 28.34 -19.58
N ILE A 647 29.26 28.16 -20.59
CA ILE A 647 28.01 27.40 -20.48
C ILE A 647 28.11 26.19 -21.39
N THR A 648 27.95 25.01 -20.82
CA THR A 648 27.97 23.75 -21.55
C THR A 648 26.56 23.22 -21.69
N LEU A 649 26.12 23.03 -22.94
CA LEU A 649 24.81 22.49 -23.26
C LEU A 649 24.96 21.01 -23.58
N ASN A 650 24.35 20.15 -22.78
CA ASN A 650 24.39 18.70 -22.97
C ASN A 650 23.10 18.22 -23.66
N TYR A 651 23.24 17.64 -24.85
CA TYR A 651 22.14 17.16 -25.69
C TYR A 651 21.86 15.66 -25.52
N ALA A 652 22.48 14.97 -24.55
CA ALA A 652 22.31 13.53 -24.34
C ALA A 652 20.84 13.10 -24.21
N LEU A 653 20.01 13.90 -23.52
CA LEU A 653 18.57 13.63 -23.38
C LEU A 653 17.81 13.65 -24.72
N LEU A 654 18.23 14.50 -25.67
CA LEU A 654 17.60 14.65 -26.98
C LEU A 654 18.02 13.54 -27.95
N LEU A 655 19.25 13.04 -27.78
CA LEU A 655 19.86 12.05 -28.67
C LEU A 655 19.55 10.60 -28.26
N GLY A 656 19.22 10.37 -26.98
CA GLY A 656 19.11 9.02 -26.42
C GLY A 656 20.48 8.35 -26.27
N ASN A 657 20.58 7.26 -25.50
CA ASN A 657 21.86 6.59 -25.26
C ASN A 657 22.37 5.94 -26.56
N SER A 658 23.48 6.45 -27.10
CA SER A 658 24.01 6.11 -28.44
C SER A 658 24.72 4.77 -28.52
N LYS A 659 24.80 3.99 -27.44
CA LYS A 659 25.63 2.77 -27.38
C LYS A 659 25.13 1.61 -28.25
N HIS A 660 23.84 1.56 -28.60
CA HIS A 660 23.29 0.54 -29.50
C HIS A 660 23.06 1.02 -30.95
N GLN A 661 23.24 2.31 -31.25
CA GLN A 661 23.20 2.85 -32.62
C GLN A 661 24.45 2.55 -33.46
N GLU A 662 25.48 1.89 -32.89
CA GLU A 662 26.66 1.50 -33.67
C GLU A 662 26.41 0.28 -34.58
N LYS A 663 25.39 -0.55 -34.31
CA LYS A 663 25.10 -1.74 -35.13
C LYS A 663 24.09 -1.48 -36.26
N ASP A 664 23.16 -0.55 -36.08
CA ASP A 664 22.23 -0.13 -37.12
C ASP A 664 22.55 1.30 -37.57
N ASN A 665 22.83 1.44 -38.86
CA ASN A 665 23.34 2.62 -39.58
C ASN A 665 22.47 3.90 -39.56
N ASP A 666 21.68 4.16 -38.52
CA ASP A 666 20.66 5.20 -38.49
C ASP A 666 20.96 6.26 -37.42
N GLY A 667 21.96 7.12 -37.70
CA GLY A 667 22.28 8.32 -36.92
C GLY A 667 21.20 9.43 -36.99
N LYS A 668 19.94 9.08 -36.69
CA LYS A 668 18.77 9.97 -36.66
C LYS A 668 18.76 10.74 -35.34
N GLN A 669 19.26 11.97 -35.34
CA GLN A 669 19.31 12.81 -34.15
C GLN A 669 17.98 13.55 -33.87
N LEU A 670 17.03 13.51 -34.81
CA LEU A 670 15.74 14.20 -34.71
C LEU A 670 14.58 13.32 -34.22
N ALA A 671 14.86 12.12 -33.71
CA ALA A 671 13.82 11.20 -33.21
C ALA A 671 12.93 11.85 -32.14
N PHE A 672 13.53 12.52 -31.14
CA PHE A 672 12.81 13.30 -30.13
C PHE A 672 11.91 14.39 -30.73
N PHE A 673 12.39 15.10 -31.75
CA PHE A 673 11.61 16.17 -32.38
C PHE A 673 10.44 15.61 -33.18
N ASN A 674 10.61 14.44 -33.81
CA ASN A 674 9.53 13.76 -34.51
C ASN A 674 8.42 13.30 -33.54
N THR A 675 8.78 12.75 -32.38
CA THR A 675 7.78 12.40 -31.36
C THR A 675 7.11 13.66 -30.80
N LEU A 676 7.88 14.71 -30.52
CA LEU A 676 7.34 15.99 -30.06
C LEU A 676 6.36 16.61 -31.06
N LEU A 677 6.67 16.58 -32.36
CA LEU A 677 5.80 17.10 -33.43
C LEU A 677 4.52 16.26 -33.60
N ASN A 678 4.64 14.94 -33.44
CA ASN A 678 3.51 14.00 -33.54
C ASN A 678 2.59 14.04 -32.31
N SER A 679 3.04 14.58 -31.17
CA SER A 679 2.20 14.72 -29.98
C SER A 679 0.97 15.59 -30.27
N ASN A 680 -0.17 15.30 -29.64
CA ASN A 680 -1.40 16.10 -29.81
C ASN A 680 -1.45 17.32 -28.89
N ASN A 681 -0.39 17.59 -28.11
CA ASN A 681 -0.41 18.61 -27.07
C ASN A 681 0.36 19.88 -27.47
N ASP A 682 -0.39 20.92 -27.85
CA ASP A 682 0.18 22.19 -28.30
C ASP A 682 0.95 22.94 -27.21
N GLN A 683 0.52 22.84 -25.94
CA GLN A 683 1.22 23.49 -24.82
C GLN A 683 2.59 22.86 -24.60
N LEU A 684 2.67 21.53 -24.66
CA LEU A 684 3.94 20.81 -24.55
C LEU A 684 4.88 21.21 -25.71
N LYS A 685 4.37 21.28 -26.95
CA LYS A 685 5.15 21.75 -28.10
C LYS A 685 5.70 23.15 -27.89
N GLU A 686 4.86 24.08 -27.43
CA GLU A 686 5.27 25.45 -27.15
C GLU A 686 6.36 25.51 -26.08
N THR A 687 6.18 24.83 -24.94
CA THR A 687 7.15 24.87 -23.84
C THR A 687 8.49 24.22 -24.18
N LEU A 688 8.47 23.03 -24.82
CA LEU A 688 9.68 22.27 -25.07
C LEU A 688 10.43 22.77 -26.31
N LEU A 689 9.76 23.26 -27.36
CA LEU A 689 10.46 23.82 -28.54
C LEU A 689 11.09 25.19 -28.26
N LEU A 690 10.49 26.00 -27.37
CA LEU A 690 11.05 27.29 -26.97
C LEU A 690 12.11 27.16 -25.87
N HIS A 691 12.35 25.95 -25.38
CA HIS A 691 13.39 25.71 -24.39
C HIS A 691 14.79 26.03 -24.98
N PRO A 692 15.69 26.73 -24.26
CA PRO A 692 16.98 27.13 -24.81
C PRO A 692 17.83 25.97 -25.36
N LEU A 693 17.74 24.79 -24.73
CA LEU A 693 18.45 23.56 -25.13
C LEU A 693 17.96 23.01 -26.49
N THR A 694 16.65 22.99 -26.72
CA THR A 694 16.08 22.48 -27.99
C THR A 694 16.26 23.51 -29.10
N GLU A 695 16.08 24.80 -28.80
CA GLU A 695 16.30 25.89 -29.75
C GLU A 695 17.77 25.95 -30.21
N SER A 696 18.73 25.80 -29.28
CA SER A 696 20.16 25.78 -29.63
C SER A 696 20.52 24.55 -30.46
N PHE A 697 19.98 23.38 -30.13
CA PHE A 697 20.19 22.16 -30.90
C PHE A 697 19.68 22.30 -32.34
N LEU A 698 18.44 22.75 -32.52
CA LEU A 698 17.85 22.98 -33.84
C LEU A 698 18.62 24.05 -34.63
N TYR A 699 19.15 25.07 -33.96
CA TYR A 699 20.00 26.08 -34.58
C TYR A 699 21.31 25.49 -35.11
N PHE A 700 22.02 24.69 -34.31
CA PHE A 700 23.27 24.06 -34.76
C PHE A 700 23.03 23.07 -35.90
N LYS A 701 21.98 22.25 -35.81
CA LYS A 701 21.61 21.33 -36.90
C LYS A 701 21.23 22.09 -38.17
N TRP A 702 20.52 23.21 -38.06
CA TRP A 702 20.23 24.09 -39.18
C TRP A 702 21.48 24.71 -39.80
N MET A 703 22.41 25.21 -38.98
CA MET A 703 23.66 25.80 -39.48
C MET A 703 24.49 24.79 -40.27
N SER A 704 24.49 23.52 -39.84
CA SER A 704 25.07 22.41 -40.58
C SER A 704 24.39 22.22 -41.95
N MET A 705 23.04 22.20 -41.96
CA MET A 705 22.25 21.87 -43.16
C MET A 705 21.90 23.07 -44.07
N ARG A 706 22.36 24.28 -43.74
CA ARG A 706 21.97 25.53 -44.41
C ARG A 706 22.27 25.55 -45.91
N ASN A 707 23.39 24.95 -46.32
CA ASN A 707 23.82 24.96 -47.72
C ASN A 707 22.81 24.21 -48.61
N PHE A 708 22.25 23.10 -48.13
CA PHE A 708 21.22 22.34 -48.85
C PHE A 708 19.95 23.18 -49.05
N PHE A 709 19.53 23.91 -48.02
CA PHE A 709 18.39 24.80 -48.12
C PHE A 709 18.61 25.94 -49.13
N ILE A 710 19.80 26.56 -49.13
CA ILE A 710 20.12 27.63 -50.09
C ILE A 710 20.07 27.11 -51.53
N ILE A 711 20.56 25.89 -51.78
CA ILE A 711 20.49 25.24 -53.10
C ILE A 711 19.03 25.04 -53.52
N LEU A 712 18.18 24.53 -52.63
CA LEU A 712 16.75 24.35 -52.89
C LEU A 712 16.07 25.68 -53.20
N MET A 713 16.33 26.73 -52.42
CA MET A 713 15.79 28.06 -52.65
C MET A 713 16.22 28.62 -54.01
N PHE A 714 17.50 28.47 -54.37
CA PHE A 714 18.00 28.91 -55.67
C PHE A 714 17.29 28.20 -56.83
N LEU A 715 17.03 26.89 -56.69
CA LEU A 715 16.30 26.10 -57.68
C LEU A 715 14.87 26.66 -57.91
N TYR A 716 14.14 26.95 -56.83
CA TYR A 716 12.78 27.51 -56.90
C TYR A 716 12.73 28.93 -57.46
N ILE A 717 13.68 29.79 -57.08
CA ILE A 717 13.82 31.15 -57.66
C ILE A 717 14.08 31.06 -59.16
N LEU A 718 15.03 30.21 -59.56
CA LEU A 718 15.39 30.05 -60.97
C LEU A 718 14.20 29.51 -61.78
N TYR A 719 13.50 28.50 -61.27
CA TYR A 719 12.29 27.98 -61.89
C TYR A 719 11.21 29.05 -62.08
N THR A 720 10.94 29.85 -61.04
CA THR A 720 9.92 30.90 -61.06
C THR A 720 10.26 31.99 -62.10
N LEU A 721 11.53 32.40 -62.16
CA LEU A 721 12.01 33.37 -63.14
C LEU A 721 11.97 32.80 -64.57
N THR A 722 12.38 31.54 -64.79
CA THR A 722 12.34 30.96 -66.14
C THR A 722 10.90 30.72 -66.61
N LEU A 723 10.00 30.33 -65.71
CA LEU A 723 8.58 30.13 -66.01
C LEU A 723 7.89 31.47 -66.35
N THR A 724 8.19 32.54 -65.62
CA THR A 724 7.66 33.89 -65.91
C THR A 724 8.17 34.43 -67.23
N ILE A 725 9.47 34.29 -67.51
CA ILE A 725 10.08 34.68 -68.80
C ILE A 725 9.50 33.85 -69.94
N PHE A 726 9.29 32.55 -69.75
CA PHE A 726 8.62 31.68 -70.71
C PHE A 726 7.19 32.15 -71.00
N ALA A 727 6.38 32.40 -69.96
CA ALA A 727 5.00 32.86 -70.11
C ALA A 727 4.91 34.23 -70.82
N MET A 728 5.75 35.19 -70.43
CA MET A 728 5.81 36.51 -71.07
C MET A 728 6.19 36.43 -72.56
N ASN A 729 7.23 35.66 -72.90
CA ASN A 729 7.65 35.53 -74.30
C ASN A 729 6.64 34.78 -75.17
N THR A 730 5.87 33.86 -74.59
CA THR A 730 4.90 33.05 -75.32
C THR A 730 3.57 33.77 -75.53
N TYR A 731 3.08 34.50 -74.53
CA TYR A 731 1.73 35.06 -74.53
C TYR A 731 1.65 36.59 -74.68
N VAL A 732 2.73 37.32 -74.35
CA VAL A 732 2.76 38.80 -74.42
C VAL A 732 3.61 39.27 -75.60
N SER A 733 4.88 38.85 -75.67
CA SER A 733 5.83 39.38 -76.67
C SER A 733 5.91 38.55 -77.96
N TYR A 734 5.32 37.35 -78.00
CA TYR A 734 5.31 36.42 -79.14
C TYR A 734 6.69 36.17 -79.79
N ASN A 735 7.67 35.74 -78.98
CA ASN A 735 9.02 35.42 -79.43
C ASN A 735 9.29 33.89 -79.44
N PRO A 736 9.14 33.18 -80.57
CA PRO A 736 9.19 31.72 -80.62
C PRO A 736 10.55 31.06 -80.26
N PRO A 737 11.74 31.57 -80.67
CA PRO A 737 13.00 30.87 -80.37
C PRO A 737 13.35 30.95 -78.88
N PHE A 738 13.11 32.10 -78.24
CA PHE A 738 13.34 32.28 -76.81
C PHE A 738 12.33 31.49 -75.97
N SER A 739 11.06 31.44 -76.38
CA SER A 739 10.02 30.62 -75.71
C SER A 739 10.43 29.15 -75.62
N LEU A 740 10.95 28.56 -76.70
CA LEU A 740 11.36 27.14 -76.71
C LEU A 740 12.54 26.88 -75.75
N ILE A 741 13.54 27.76 -75.73
CA ILE A 741 14.69 27.65 -74.82
C ILE A 741 14.24 27.69 -73.36
N PHE A 742 13.45 28.69 -72.97
CA PHE A 742 12.97 28.83 -71.59
C PHE A 742 11.96 27.74 -71.20
N ARG A 743 11.24 27.14 -72.16
CA ARG A 743 10.40 25.96 -71.94
C ARG A 743 11.22 24.74 -71.55
N ILE A 744 12.29 24.44 -72.30
CA ILE A 744 13.19 23.30 -71.99
C ILE A 744 13.84 23.50 -70.63
N ILE A 745 14.35 24.71 -70.35
CA ILE A 745 14.97 25.04 -69.06
C ILE A 745 13.95 24.86 -67.91
N SER A 746 12.71 25.34 -68.08
CA SER A 746 11.67 25.19 -67.05
C SER A 746 11.29 23.73 -66.79
N ILE A 747 11.26 22.88 -67.83
CA ILE A 747 11.04 21.43 -67.67
C ILE A 747 12.20 20.78 -66.90
N ILE A 748 13.45 21.11 -67.26
CA ILE A 748 14.65 20.57 -66.59
C ILE A 748 14.64 20.94 -65.10
N LEU A 749 14.26 22.17 -64.76
CA LEU A 749 14.20 22.64 -63.37
C LEU A 749 13.02 22.05 -62.58
N LEU A 750 11.92 21.68 -63.26
CA LEU A 750 10.74 21.09 -62.64
C LEU A 750 10.98 19.64 -62.20
N VAL A 751 11.79 18.87 -62.93
CA VAL A 751 12.10 17.46 -62.61
C VAL A 751 12.66 17.24 -61.19
N PRO A 752 13.73 17.93 -60.74
CA PRO A 752 14.24 17.76 -59.38
C PRO A 752 13.22 18.20 -58.31
N ILE A 753 12.38 19.20 -58.60
CA ILE A 753 11.30 19.64 -57.70
C ILE A 753 10.28 18.50 -57.52
N ILE A 754 9.81 17.89 -58.62
CA ILE A 754 8.90 16.73 -58.59
C ILE A 754 9.50 15.58 -57.78
N ILE A 755 10.78 15.26 -58.01
CA ILE A 755 11.46 14.18 -57.27
C ILE A 755 11.47 14.50 -55.77
N SER A 756 11.78 15.75 -55.39
CA SER A 756 11.80 16.14 -53.97
C SER A 756 10.42 16.04 -53.31
N GLU A 757 9.34 16.44 -53.99
CA GLU A 757 7.98 16.35 -53.46
C GLU A 757 7.49 14.91 -53.38
N CYS A 758 7.80 14.06 -54.37
CA CYS A 758 7.50 12.63 -54.31
C CYS A 758 8.22 11.93 -53.14
N LEU A 759 9.49 12.26 -52.90
CA LEU A 759 10.24 11.73 -51.75
C LEU A 759 9.61 12.20 -50.43
N GLN A 760 9.21 13.46 -50.34
CA GLN A 760 8.55 14.01 -49.16
C GLN A 760 7.18 13.35 -48.89
N ALA A 761 6.37 13.17 -49.93
CA ALA A 761 5.08 12.48 -49.83
C ALA A 761 5.22 11.01 -49.40
N SER A 762 6.28 10.33 -49.88
CA SER A 762 6.54 8.93 -49.54
C SER A 762 6.98 8.71 -48.09
N THR A 763 7.58 9.71 -47.46
CA THR A 763 8.15 9.63 -46.10
C THR A 763 7.20 10.14 -45.01
N LEU A 764 6.36 11.14 -45.31
CA LEU A 764 5.46 11.80 -44.35
C LEU A 764 3.98 11.42 -44.55
N GLN A 765 3.71 10.20 -45.05
CA GLN A 765 2.43 9.75 -45.64
C GLN A 765 1.14 10.15 -44.92
N ARG A 766 1.13 10.27 -43.58
CA ARG A 766 -0.08 10.58 -42.80
C ARG A 766 -0.39 12.08 -42.66
N TYR A 767 0.61 12.96 -42.70
CA TYR A 767 0.43 14.40 -42.45
C TYR A 767 0.66 15.26 -43.69
N TYR A 768 1.41 14.75 -44.67
CA TYR A 768 1.80 15.54 -45.84
C TYR A 768 0.62 16.11 -46.63
N PHE A 769 -0.49 15.37 -46.78
CA PHE A 769 -1.68 15.84 -47.51
C PHE A 769 -2.68 16.63 -46.66
N VAL A 770 -2.45 16.76 -45.35
CA VAL A 770 -3.29 17.58 -44.45
C VAL A 770 -2.80 19.02 -44.44
N ASP A 771 -1.50 19.24 -44.66
CA ASP A 771 -0.91 20.58 -44.73
C ASP A 771 -1.32 21.32 -46.03
N ASP A 772 -1.87 22.53 -45.89
CA ASP A 772 -2.28 23.39 -47.00
C ASP A 772 -1.10 23.77 -47.93
N GLU A 773 0.11 23.84 -47.39
CA GLU A 773 1.34 24.11 -48.16
C GLU A 773 1.62 23.02 -49.21
N SER A 774 1.37 21.75 -48.87
CA SER A 774 1.62 20.64 -49.79
C SER A 774 0.69 20.70 -51.00
N TRP A 775 -0.57 21.09 -50.78
CA TRP A 775 -1.52 21.32 -51.87
C TRP A 775 -1.09 22.47 -52.78
N LEU A 776 -0.53 23.54 -52.22
CA LEU A 776 0.02 24.64 -53.02
C LEU A 776 1.19 24.17 -53.90
N ARG A 777 2.11 23.36 -53.37
CA ARG A 777 3.23 22.77 -54.12
C ARG A 777 2.77 21.90 -55.28
N TRP A 778 1.84 20.98 -55.02
CA TRP A 778 1.30 20.13 -56.07
C TRP A 778 0.52 20.94 -57.12
N SER A 779 -0.20 22.00 -56.70
CA SER A 779 -0.87 22.92 -57.64
C SER A 779 0.12 23.66 -58.53
N MET A 780 1.25 24.13 -57.98
CA MET A 780 2.34 24.74 -58.75
C MET A 780 2.95 23.73 -59.74
N VAL A 781 3.28 22.52 -59.28
CA VAL A 781 3.89 21.47 -60.12
C VAL A 781 2.96 21.07 -61.27
N MET A 782 1.68 20.84 -60.97
CA MET A 782 0.68 20.44 -61.96
C MET A 782 0.40 21.53 -62.98
N SER A 783 0.16 22.76 -62.53
CA SER A 783 -0.13 23.89 -63.43
C SER A 783 1.09 24.27 -64.28
N GLY A 784 2.29 24.31 -63.69
CA GLY A 784 3.55 24.59 -64.39
C GLY A 784 3.91 23.49 -65.39
N GLY A 785 3.73 22.23 -65.04
CA GLY A 785 3.93 21.09 -65.94
C GLY A 785 2.97 21.13 -67.13
N LEU A 786 1.69 21.39 -66.89
CA LEU A 786 0.66 21.46 -67.92
C LEU A 786 0.89 22.63 -68.89
N VAL A 787 1.33 23.78 -68.37
CA VAL A 787 1.75 24.95 -69.18
C VAL A 787 2.98 24.63 -70.02
N CYS A 788 3.95 23.87 -69.49
CA CYS A 788 5.13 23.42 -70.24
C CYS A 788 4.82 22.31 -71.25
N LEU A 789 3.71 21.59 -71.13
CA LEU A 789 3.29 20.55 -72.08
C LEU A 789 2.35 21.09 -73.17
N SER A 790 1.59 22.16 -72.88
CA SER A 790 0.70 22.77 -73.87
C SER A 790 1.46 23.25 -75.11
N HIS A 791 1.02 22.76 -76.27
CA HIS A 791 1.53 23.21 -77.57
C HIS A 791 0.63 24.30 -78.20
N SER A 792 -0.55 24.57 -77.62
CA SER A 792 -1.54 25.49 -78.18
C SER A 792 -1.59 26.83 -77.43
N THR A 793 -1.63 27.94 -78.17
CA THR A 793 -1.78 29.32 -77.65
C THR A 793 -3.25 29.72 -77.48
N THR A 794 -4.10 28.78 -77.02
CA THR A 794 -5.53 29.01 -76.78
C THR A 794 -5.77 29.95 -75.58
N PHE A 795 -6.98 30.49 -75.45
CA PHE A 795 -7.35 31.33 -74.30
C PHE A 795 -7.16 30.60 -72.97
N LEU A 796 -7.45 29.30 -72.93
CA LEU A 796 -7.28 28.47 -71.74
C LEU A 796 -5.81 28.38 -71.30
N SER A 797 -4.87 28.25 -72.24
CA SER A 797 -3.44 28.18 -71.91
C SER A 797 -2.89 29.50 -71.37
N ARG A 798 -3.48 30.65 -71.74
CA ARG A 798 -3.16 31.96 -71.14
C ARG A 798 -3.62 32.05 -69.69
N TYR A 799 -4.87 31.64 -69.40
CA TYR A 799 -5.37 31.62 -68.03
C TYR A 799 -4.52 30.67 -67.17
N LEU A 800 -4.25 29.46 -67.66
CA LEU A 800 -3.40 28.49 -66.98
C LEU A 800 -1.97 28.99 -66.74
N ALA A 801 -1.37 29.68 -67.72
CA ALA A 801 -0.04 30.28 -67.56
C ALA A 801 -0.05 31.41 -66.54
N SER A 802 -1.08 32.25 -66.52
CA SER A 802 -1.22 33.31 -65.51
C SER A 802 -1.38 32.73 -64.10
N THR A 803 -2.16 31.66 -63.95
CA THR A 803 -2.33 30.98 -62.65
C THR A 803 -1.06 30.24 -62.24
N ALA A 804 -0.36 29.59 -63.16
CA ALA A 804 0.88 28.88 -62.85
C ALA A 804 1.99 29.83 -62.39
N VAL A 805 2.11 31.00 -63.03
CA VAL A 805 3.03 32.06 -62.60
C VAL A 805 2.64 32.59 -61.22
N LEU A 806 1.36 32.86 -60.97
CA LEU A 806 0.93 33.33 -59.65
C LEU A 806 1.24 32.30 -58.55
N LEU A 807 0.92 31.03 -58.79
CA LEU A 807 1.17 29.93 -57.85
C LEU A 807 2.67 29.73 -57.57
N SER A 808 3.54 29.90 -58.58
CA SER A 808 4.99 29.78 -58.36
C SER A 808 5.56 30.93 -57.52
N TRP A 809 5.09 32.17 -57.72
CA TRP A 809 5.45 33.28 -56.85
C TRP A 809 4.90 33.12 -55.42
N MET A 810 3.70 32.57 -55.26
CA MET A 810 3.11 32.25 -53.95
C MET A 810 3.92 31.17 -53.22
N GLU A 811 4.32 30.09 -53.89
CA GLU A 811 5.17 29.06 -53.28
C GLU A 811 6.53 29.64 -52.87
N LEU A 812 7.10 30.54 -53.68
CA LEU A 812 8.34 31.22 -53.33
C LEU A 812 8.20 32.03 -52.03
N LEU A 813 7.07 32.70 -51.81
CA LEU A 813 6.76 33.41 -50.56
C LEU A 813 6.73 32.46 -49.36
N PHE A 814 6.09 31.30 -49.47
CA PHE A 814 6.05 30.30 -48.39
C PHE A 814 7.39 29.62 -48.15
N LEU A 815 8.23 29.46 -49.17
CA LEU A 815 9.59 28.97 -49.00
C LEU A 815 10.45 29.96 -48.18
N PHE A 816 10.23 31.27 -48.35
CA PHE A 816 10.82 32.29 -47.47
C PHE A 816 10.32 32.20 -46.02
N ALA A 817 9.14 31.61 -45.76
CA ALA A 817 8.62 31.37 -44.41
C ALA A 817 9.53 30.48 -43.54
N ARG A 818 10.37 29.64 -44.18
CA ARG A 818 11.30 28.73 -43.50
C ARG A 818 12.62 29.40 -43.13
N PHE A 819 12.88 30.62 -43.61
CA PHE A 819 14.13 31.32 -43.34
C PHE A 819 14.12 31.99 -41.95
N PRO A 820 15.18 31.87 -41.14
CA PRO A 820 15.18 32.40 -39.77
C PRO A 820 14.97 33.92 -39.66
N ALA A 821 15.41 34.70 -40.66
CA ALA A 821 15.34 36.16 -40.60
C ALA A 821 13.98 36.73 -41.06
N TRP A 822 13.39 36.15 -42.12
CA TRP A 822 12.18 36.70 -42.76
C TRP A 822 10.93 35.85 -42.51
N GLY A 823 11.12 34.61 -42.06
CA GLY A 823 10.05 33.63 -42.00
C GLY A 823 8.94 33.95 -41.01
N LEU A 824 9.28 34.60 -39.90
CA LEU A 824 8.31 35.06 -38.91
C LEU A 824 7.27 36.01 -39.52
N HIS A 825 7.70 36.92 -40.42
CA HIS A 825 6.79 37.89 -41.04
C HIS A 825 5.81 37.22 -42.00
N VAL A 826 6.25 36.18 -42.73
CA VAL A 826 5.39 35.43 -43.64
C VAL A 826 4.35 34.61 -42.87
N LEU A 827 4.76 33.96 -41.76
CA LEU A 827 3.84 33.21 -40.89
C LEU A 827 2.83 34.13 -40.21
N MET A 828 3.25 35.32 -39.77
CA MET A 828 2.34 36.34 -39.25
C MET A 828 1.36 36.80 -40.34
N PHE A 829 1.81 37.00 -41.58
CA PHE A 829 0.94 37.36 -42.70
C PHE A 829 -0.12 36.28 -42.95
N GLU A 830 0.26 35.01 -43.00
CA GLU A 830 -0.66 33.87 -43.19
C GLU A 830 -1.76 33.87 -42.13
N LYS A 831 -1.38 34.01 -40.86
CA LYS A 831 -2.33 33.98 -39.75
C LYS A 831 -3.21 35.23 -39.70
N VAL A 832 -2.65 36.40 -39.98
CA VAL A 832 -3.40 37.65 -40.11
C VAL A 832 -4.40 37.56 -41.26
N ALA A 833 -4.00 37.05 -42.43
CA ALA A 833 -4.89 36.85 -43.57
C ALA A 833 -6.05 35.89 -43.24
N SER A 834 -5.76 34.80 -42.50
CA SER A 834 -6.77 33.87 -42.01
C SER A 834 -7.77 34.55 -41.07
N ASN A 835 -7.29 35.37 -40.12
CA ASN A 835 -8.15 36.12 -39.20
C ASN A 835 -9.02 37.14 -39.96
N VAL A 836 -8.46 37.86 -40.94
CA VAL A 836 -9.20 38.79 -41.81
C VAL A 836 -10.30 38.05 -42.57
N PHE A 837 -9.99 36.89 -43.15
CA PHE A 837 -10.97 36.05 -43.84
C PHE A 837 -12.06 35.53 -42.90
N GLN A 838 -11.71 35.15 -41.68
CA GLN A 838 -12.67 34.74 -40.67
C GLN A 838 -13.63 35.87 -40.28
N VAL A 839 -13.14 37.11 -40.20
CA VAL A 839 -13.98 38.28 -39.95
C VAL A 839 -14.88 38.55 -41.17
N LEU A 840 -14.33 38.59 -42.38
CA LEU A 840 -15.09 38.81 -43.61
C LEU A 840 -16.19 37.76 -43.80
N SER A 841 -15.91 36.49 -43.53
CA SER A 841 -16.89 35.40 -43.62
C SER A 841 -18.04 35.54 -42.62
N ARG A 842 -17.76 35.94 -41.37
CA ARG A 842 -18.81 36.21 -40.37
C ARG A 842 -19.74 37.34 -40.79
N PHE A 843 -19.24 38.35 -41.51
CA PHE A 843 -20.03 39.48 -42.01
C PHE A 843 -20.43 39.33 -43.50
N ALA A 844 -20.21 38.18 -44.12
CA ALA A 844 -20.47 37.98 -45.54
C ALA A 844 -21.95 38.19 -45.88
N PHE A 845 -22.88 37.83 -44.98
CA PHE A 845 -24.31 38.08 -45.18
C PHE A 845 -24.65 39.56 -45.24
N LEU A 846 -23.92 40.42 -44.52
CA LEU A 846 -24.11 41.88 -44.56
C LEU A 846 -23.66 42.43 -45.92
N ILE A 847 -22.51 41.97 -46.41
CA ILE A 847 -21.99 42.34 -47.73
C ILE A 847 -22.94 41.87 -48.84
N ILE A 848 -23.43 40.62 -48.76
CA ILE A 848 -24.41 40.06 -49.70
C ILE A 848 -25.77 40.79 -49.61
N GLY A 849 -26.18 41.23 -48.42
CA GLY A 849 -27.39 42.03 -48.24
C GLY A 849 -27.30 43.38 -48.94
N PHE A 850 -26.19 44.10 -48.77
CA PHE A 850 -25.94 45.36 -49.48
C PHE A 850 -25.75 45.16 -50.98
N LEU A 851 -25.12 44.06 -51.41
CA LEU A 851 -25.02 43.66 -52.80
C LEU A 851 -26.40 43.61 -53.47
N PHE A 852 -27.32 42.80 -52.94
CA PHE A 852 -28.66 42.70 -53.52
C PHE A 852 -29.42 44.02 -53.40
N ALA A 853 -29.24 44.77 -52.31
CA ALA A 853 -29.85 46.08 -52.16
C ALA A 853 -29.39 47.07 -53.25
N PHE A 854 -28.10 47.09 -53.60
CA PHE A 854 -27.58 47.91 -54.68
C PHE A 854 -28.02 47.41 -56.06
N MET A 855 -28.03 46.10 -56.30
CA MET A 855 -28.54 45.54 -57.56
C MET A 855 -30.01 45.94 -57.81
N ILE A 856 -30.85 45.88 -56.76
CA ILE A 856 -32.26 46.30 -56.84
C ILE A 856 -32.36 47.81 -57.04
N HIS A 857 -31.59 48.60 -56.29
CA HIS A 857 -31.67 50.05 -56.36
C HIS A 857 -31.23 50.63 -57.71
N PHE A 858 -30.16 50.07 -58.30
CA PHE A 858 -29.63 50.49 -59.58
C PHE A 858 -30.27 49.76 -60.77
N GLY A 859 -31.28 48.90 -60.53
CA GLY A 859 -32.03 48.23 -61.59
C GLY A 859 -31.17 47.36 -62.52
N GLY A 860 -30.02 46.86 -62.03
CA GLY A 860 -29.07 46.10 -62.85
C GLY A 860 -28.31 46.94 -63.88
N SER A 861 -28.19 48.26 -63.71
CA SER A 861 -27.27 49.06 -64.53
C SER A 861 -25.81 48.77 -64.15
N PRO A 862 -24.86 48.82 -65.10
CA PRO A 862 -23.43 48.64 -64.80
C PRO A 862 -22.98 49.76 -63.84
N PRO A 863 -22.31 49.45 -62.72
CA PRO A 863 -21.54 48.23 -62.41
C PRO A 863 -22.29 47.11 -61.65
N PHE A 864 -23.59 47.19 -61.43
CA PHE A 864 -24.39 46.21 -60.65
C PHE A 864 -25.27 45.29 -61.50
N ALA A 865 -24.90 45.06 -62.76
CA ALA A 865 -25.69 44.28 -63.71
C ALA A 865 -25.73 42.78 -63.36
N ASN A 866 -24.58 42.21 -63.03
CA ASN A 866 -24.41 40.79 -62.73
C ASN A 866 -23.98 40.60 -61.27
N PHE A 867 -24.34 39.46 -60.66
CA PHE A 867 -23.95 39.13 -59.28
C PHE A 867 -22.45 39.29 -59.04
N TRP A 868 -21.60 38.80 -59.96
CA TRP A 868 -20.14 38.89 -59.82
C TRP A 868 -19.58 40.31 -60.00
N GLU A 869 -20.15 41.09 -60.93
CA GLU A 869 -19.74 42.49 -61.15
C GLU A 869 -20.14 43.37 -59.97
N ALA A 870 -21.38 43.19 -59.49
CA ALA A 870 -21.88 43.82 -58.30
C ALA A 870 -21.02 43.47 -57.08
N LEU A 871 -20.62 42.20 -56.93
CA LEU A 871 -19.82 41.75 -55.79
C LEU A 871 -18.43 42.34 -55.81
N CYS A 872 -17.76 42.35 -56.96
CA CYS A 872 -16.50 43.05 -57.13
C CYS A 872 -16.62 44.54 -56.80
N LYS A 873 -17.67 45.23 -57.29
CA LYS A 873 -17.87 46.65 -57.00
C LYS A 873 -18.15 46.90 -55.52
N VAL A 874 -18.97 46.08 -54.85
CA VAL A 874 -19.22 46.20 -53.41
C VAL A 874 -17.93 45.99 -52.61
N PHE A 875 -17.11 44.99 -52.94
CA PHE A 875 -15.80 44.77 -52.29
C PHE A 875 -14.85 45.96 -52.48
N ILE A 876 -14.79 46.52 -53.70
CA ILE A 876 -14.01 47.73 -53.97
C ILE A 876 -14.54 48.88 -53.11
N MET A 877 -15.86 49.04 -52.98
CA MET A 877 -16.48 50.08 -52.14
C MET A 877 -16.20 49.93 -50.63
N ILE A 878 -15.73 48.77 -50.14
CA ILE A 878 -15.28 48.61 -48.74
C ILE A 878 -13.99 49.41 -48.51
N VAL A 879 -13.10 49.47 -49.51
CA VAL A 879 -11.76 50.06 -49.41
C VAL A 879 -11.69 51.42 -50.08
N GLU A 880 -12.26 51.56 -51.27
CA GLU A 880 -12.25 52.75 -52.11
C GLU A 880 -13.67 53.30 -52.28
N LEU A 881 -13.95 54.41 -51.60
CA LEU A 881 -15.25 55.07 -51.60
C LEU A 881 -15.42 55.96 -52.84
N ASP A 882 -15.85 55.36 -53.95
CA ASP A 882 -16.21 56.09 -55.17
C ASP A 882 -17.71 56.39 -55.22
N TYR A 883 -18.10 57.56 -54.71
CA TYR A 883 -19.48 58.07 -54.77
C TYR A 883 -19.86 58.58 -56.16
N SER A 884 -18.92 59.23 -56.85
CA SER A 884 -19.14 59.84 -58.18
C SER A 884 -19.43 58.81 -59.26
N GLY A 885 -18.72 57.68 -59.29
CA GLY A 885 -18.93 56.64 -60.29
C GLY A 885 -20.19 55.79 -60.07
N ALA A 886 -20.71 55.74 -58.84
CA ALA A 886 -21.92 55.00 -58.51
C ALA A 886 -23.21 55.75 -58.85
N PHE A 887 -23.17 57.09 -58.89
CA PHE A 887 -24.34 57.95 -59.11
C PHE A 887 -24.22 58.85 -60.35
N ASN A 888 -23.34 58.54 -61.31
CA ASN A 888 -23.05 59.43 -62.45
C ASN A 888 -24.17 59.45 -63.52
N ASP A 889 -24.99 60.51 -63.47
CA ASP A 889 -25.59 61.40 -64.49
C ASP A 889 -25.80 61.05 -65.99
N SER A 890 -25.49 59.86 -66.53
CA SER A 890 -25.64 59.63 -67.99
C SER A 890 -26.99 59.08 -68.47
N GLU A 891 -27.88 58.61 -67.58
CA GLU A 891 -29.26 58.19 -67.96
C GLU A 891 -30.38 59.00 -67.28
N GLU A 892 -30.07 59.91 -66.35
CA GLU A 892 -31.09 60.72 -65.65
C GLU A 892 -31.71 61.86 -66.50
N LYS A 893 -31.30 62.04 -67.76
CA LYS A 893 -31.89 63.06 -68.66
C LYS A 893 -33.21 62.66 -69.31
N ALA A 894 -33.68 61.42 -69.16
CA ALA A 894 -34.90 60.95 -69.86
C ALA A 894 -36.16 60.84 -68.98
N LEU A 895 -36.10 60.98 -67.65
CA LEU A 895 -37.27 60.81 -66.78
C LEU A 895 -37.34 61.77 -65.57
N ALA A 896 -36.92 63.03 -65.77
CA ALA A 896 -36.79 64.04 -64.73
C ALA A 896 -38.11 64.62 -64.13
N TYR A 897 -39.25 63.91 -64.16
CA TYR A 897 -40.50 64.42 -63.56
C TYR A 897 -41.21 63.50 -62.55
N GLN A 898 -40.69 62.31 -62.31
CA GLN A 898 -41.06 61.50 -61.14
C GLN A 898 -39.78 60.94 -60.55
N THR A 899 -39.43 61.41 -59.34
CA THR A 899 -38.73 60.69 -58.24
C THR A 899 -37.45 61.32 -57.67
N THR A 900 -37.61 62.44 -56.95
CA THR A 900 -36.63 62.91 -55.94
C THR A 900 -36.42 61.91 -54.79
N TRP A 901 -37.43 61.08 -54.48
CA TRP A 901 -37.39 60.12 -53.37
C TRP A 901 -36.47 58.92 -53.61
N TYR A 902 -36.29 58.46 -54.86
CA TYR A 902 -35.38 57.34 -55.15
C TYR A 902 -33.91 57.74 -54.93
N SER A 903 -33.48 58.92 -55.38
CA SER A 903 -32.11 59.43 -55.15
C SER A 903 -31.80 59.61 -53.66
N LEU A 904 -32.77 60.02 -52.84
CA LEU A 904 -32.61 60.15 -51.39
C LEU A 904 -32.38 58.78 -50.72
N PHE A 905 -33.18 57.76 -51.07
CA PHE A 905 -33.07 56.42 -50.49
C PHE A 905 -31.72 55.76 -50.85
N GLY A 906 -31.26 55.92 -52.09
CA GLY A 906 -29.95 55.46 -52.54
C GLY A 906 -28.79 56.08 -51.75
N ARG A 907 -28.86 57.40 -51.49
CA ARG A 907 -27.86 58.12 -50.68
C ARG A 907 -27.86 57.67 -49.21
N VAL A 908 -29.03 57.44 -48.61
CA VAL A 908 -29.13 56.93 -47.23
C VAL A 908 -28.59 55.51 -47.14
N MET A 909 -28.93 54.64 -48.09
CA MET A 909 -28.39 53.27 -48.17
C MET A 909 -26.86 53.28 -48.36
N TYR A 910 -26.33 54.15 -49.21
CA TYR A 910 -24.89 54.33 -49.39
C TYR A 910 -24.20 54.81 -48.11
N VAL A 911 -24.73 55.84 -47.44
CA VAL A 911 -24.17 56.31 -46.15
C VAL A 911 -24.22 55.21 -45.09
N THR A 912 -25.30 54.44 -45.04
CA THR A 912 -25.45 53.31 -44.11
C THR A 912 -24.39 52.23 -44.39
N PHE A 913 -24.15 51.92 -45.67
CA PHE A 913 -23.08 51.02 -46.10
C PHE A 913 -21.70 51.56 -45.71
N VAL A 914 -21.41 52.85 -45.92
CA VAL A 914 -20.13 53.46 -45.55
C VAL A 914 -19.89 53.35 -44.05
N VAL A 915 -20.88 53.67 -43.21
CA VAL A 915 -20.71 53.61 -41.76
C VAL A 915 -20.53 52.17 -41.29
N LEU A 916 -21.41 51.24 -41.69
CA LEU A 916 -21.40 49.87 -41.17
C LEU A 916 -20.30 48.99 -41.77
N VAL A 917 -20.06 49.10 -43.09
CA VAL A 917 -19.14 48.22 -43.81
C VAL A 917 -17.79 48.90 -44.04
N ALA A 918 -17.74 50.15 -44.50
CA ALA A 918 -16.44 50.77 -44.77
C ALA A 918 -15.73 51.26 -43.49
N MET A 919 -16.45 51.83 -42.51
CA MET A 919 -15.82 52.36 -41.29
C MET A 919 -15.74 51.34 -40.16
N VAL A 920 -16.88 50.78 -39.73
CA VAL A 920 -16.90 49.86 -38.58
C VAL A 920 -16.17 48.57 -38.89
N MET A 921 -16.44 47.94 -40.04
CA MET A 921 -15.80 46.67 -40.40
C MET A 921 -14.29 46.83 -40.62
N MET A 922 -13.84 47.89 -41.30
CA MET A 922 -12.40 48.13 -41.53
C MET A 922 -11.66 48.36 -40.20
N ASN A 923 -12.21 49.18 -39.30
CA ASN A 923 -11.62 49.41 -37.99
C ASN A 923 -11.63 48.16 -37.11
N LEU A 924 -12.63 47.30 -37.25
CA LEU A 924 -12.68 46.02 -36.56
C LEU A 924 -11.64 45.04 -37.09
N ILE A 925 -11.44 44.97 -38.41
CA ILE A 925 -10.38 44.15 -39.02
C ILE A 925 -9.01 44.62 -38.54
N VAL A 926 -8.72 45.92 -38.63
CA VAL A 926 -7.45 46.49 -38.15
C VAL A 926 -7.28 46.27 -36.64
N GLY A 927 -8.34 46.46 -35.85
CA GLY A 927 -8.32 46.27 -34.40
C GLY A 927 -7.98 44.83 -34.00
N LEU A 928 -8.61 43.83 -34.63
CA LEU A 928 -8.32 42.41 -34.39
C LEU A 928 -6.92 42.00 -34.88
N CYS A 929 -6.48 42.53 -36.02
CA CYS A 929 -5.13 42.27 -36.51
C CYS A 929 -4.05 42.82 -35.55
N VAL A 930 -4.30 43.96 -34.90
CA VAL A 930 -3.33 44.62 -34.01
C VAL A 930 -3.34 44.02 -32.60
N SER A 931 -4.50 43.65 -32.05
CA SER A 931 -4.59 43.04 -30.71
C SER A 931 -3.84 41.72 -30.61
N ASP A 932 -3.76 40.98 -31.71
CA ASP A 932 -3.22 39.64 -31.73
C ASP A 932 -1.70 39.60 -31.98
N ILE A 933 -1.06 40.71 -32.39
CA ILE A 933 0.36 40.71 -32.83
C ILE A 933 1.31 40.06 -31.84
N ALA A 934 1.16 40.35 -30.54
CA ALA A 934 2.05 39.80 -29.51
C ALA A 934 1.83 38.29 -29.30
N LEU A 935 0.57 37.83 -29.32
CA LEU A 935 0.23 36.40 -29.24
C LEU A 935 0.70 35.66 -30.50
N LEU A 936 0.51 36.28 -31.66
CA LEU A 936 0.96 35.79 -32.97
C LEU A 936 2.47 35.74 -33.08
N GLU A 937 3.21 36.60 -32.39
CA GLU A 937 4.67 36.52 -32.38
C GLU A 937 5.14 35.25 -31.67
N VAL A 938 4.53 34.88 -30.54
CA VAL A 938 4.87 33.67 -29.80
C VAL A 938 4.45 32.42 -30.59
N GLN A 939 3.20 32.38 -31.07
CA GLN A 939 2.70 31.28 -31.91
C GLN A 939 3.47 31.15 -33.23
N GLY A 940 3.81 32.27 -33.87
CA GLY A 940 4.60 32.28 -35.09
C GLY A 940 6.02 31.74 -34.86
N ARG A 941 6.60 31.95 -33.67
CA ARG A 941 7.90 31.38 -33.31
C ARG A 941 7.84 29.87 -33.08
N THR A 942 6.84 29.38 -32.36
CA THR A 942 6.68 27.93 -32.12
C THR A 942 6.42 27.22 -33.44
N GLN A 943 5.52 27.74 -34.27
CA GLN A 943 5.25 27.23 -35.61
C GLN A 943 6.49 27.27 -36.51
N ARG A 944 7.28 28.35 -36.46
CA ARG A 944 8.54 28.43 -37.20
C ARG A 944 9.51 27.34 -36.77
N LEU A 945 9.71 27.15 -35.46
CA LEU A 945 10.61 26.10 -34.94
C LEU A 945 10.09 24.71 -35.27
N ALA A 946 8.77 24.48 -35.22
CA ALA A 946 8.15 23.23 -35.62
C ALA A 946 8.35 22.94 -37.12
N LYS A 947 8.08 23.92 -38.00
CA LYS A 947 8.34 23.82 -39.45
C LYS A 947 9.83 23.60 -39.73
N GLN A 948 10.72 24.26 -38.98
CA GLN A 948 12.16 24.08 -39.08
C GLN A 948 12.57 22.65 -38.67
N ALA A 949 12.06 22.12 -37.56
CA ALA A 949 12.33 20.77 -37.08
C ALA A 949 11.80 19.69 -38.05
N ALA A 950 10.57 19.86 -38.56
CA ALA A 950 9.99 18.96 -39.57
C ALA A 950 10.83 18.93 -40.85
N PHE A 951 11.25 20.10 -41.33
CA PHE A 951 12.13 20.22 -42.50
C PHE A 951 13.51 19.59 -42.25
N LEU A 952 14.10 19.84 -41.09
CA LEU A 952 15.38 19.21 -40.69
C LEU A 952 15.26 17.69 -40.64
N SER A 953 14.13 17.15 -40.15
CA SER A 953 13.91 15.70 -40.13
C SER A 953 13.78 15.12 -41.54
N PHE A 954 13.09 15.84 -42.44
CA PHE A 954 13.03 15.46 -43.84
C PHE A 954 14.43 15.47 -44.49
N LEU A 955 15.23 16.51 -44.21
CA LEU A 955 16.60 16.61 -44.71
C LEU A 955 17.48 15.49 -44.14
N GLU A 956 17.36 15.17 -42.86
CA GLU A 956 18.10 14.06 -42.23
C GLU A 956 17.72 12.72 -42.89
N MET A 957 16.43 12.45 -43.09
CA MET A 957 15.98 11.24 -43.80
C MET A 957 16.53 11.17 -45.23
N SER A 958 16.54 12.29 -45.95
CA SER A 958 17.01 12.38 -47.33
C SER A 958 18.53 12.24 -47.44
N VAL A 959 19.27 12.87 -46.52
CA VAL A 959 20.74 12.83 -46.47
C VAL A 959 21.26 11.45 -46.06
N TYR A 960 20.58 10.75 -45.15
CA TYR A 960 21.00 9.43 -44.69
C TYR A 960 20.53 8.29 -45.61
N ASN A 961 19.73 8.58 -46.63
CA ASN A 961 19.30 7.57 -47.60
C ASN A 961 20.46 7.12 -48.48
N LYS A 962 20.87 5.85 -48.32
CA LYS A 962 21.99 5.23 -49.04
C LYS A 962 21.87 5.32 -50.56
N LEU A 963 20.65 5.30 -51.10
CA LEU A 963 20.40 5.41 -52.55
C LEU A 963 20.74 6.80 -53.09
N ILE A 964 20.44 7.86 -52.34
CA ILE A 964 20.70 9.25 -52.74
C ILE A 964 22.20 9.52 -52.68
N ILE A 965 22.87 9.10 -51.60
CA ILE A 965 24.33 9.24 -51.44
C ILE A 965 25.10 8.54 -52.57
N LEU A 966 24.58 7.43 -53.11
CA LEU A 966 25.21 6.69 -54.20
C LEU A 966 25.23 7.47 -55.53
N TRP A 967 24.23 8.32 -55.75
CA TRP A 967 24.07 9.12 -56.98
C TRP A 967 24.73 10.50 -56.89
N LEU A 968 25.24 10.91 -55.72
CA LEU A 968 25.87 12.21 -55.53
C LEU A 968 27.33 12.23 -56.04
N PRO A 969 27.77 13.33 -56.69
CA PRO A 969 29.17 13.58 -56.98
C PRO A 969 30.04 13.54 -55.72
N THR A 970 31.30 13.11 -55.83
CA THR A 970 32.24 12.91 -54.71
C THR A 970 32.43 14.15 -53.84
N PHE A 971 32.49 15.34 -54.45
CA PHE A 971 32.56 16.62 -53.73
C PHE A 971 31.33 16.90 -52.86
N ILE A 972 30.13 16.55 -53.32
CA ILE A 972 28.90 16.73 -52.54
C ILE A 972 28.83 15.68 -51.43
N LYS A 973 29.35 14.48 -51.67
CA LYS A 973 29.44 13.41 -50.66
C LYS A 973 30.31 13.80 -49.47
N GLU A 974 31.44 14.48 -49.69
CA GLU A 974 32.30 15.00 -48.60
C GLU A 974 31.58 16.08 -47.79
N ILE A 975 30.93 17.06 -48.46
CA ILE A 975 30.13 18.10 -47.78
C ILE A 975 28.99 17.48 -46.95
N VAL A 976 28.33 16.45 -47.47
CA VAL A 976 27.23 15.75 -46.80
C VAL A 976 27.72 14.98 -45.58
N MET A 977 28.92 14.40 -45.62
CA MET A 977 29.51 13.68 -44.48
C MET A 977 29.90 14.63 -43.34
N ASP A 978 30.43 15.82 -43.65
CA ASP A 978 30.77 16.85 -42.66
C ASP A 978 29.53 17.44 -41.97
N CYS A 979 28.35 17.34 -42.59
CA CYS A 979 27.11 17.90 -42.07
C CYS A 979 26.31 16.97 -41.13
N LYS A 980 26.77 15.72 -40.90
CA LYS A 980 25.94 14.64 -40.36
C LYS A 980 25.45 14.85 -38.92
N SER A 981 26.33 15.17 -37.97
CA SER A 981 25.99 15.06 -36.53
C SER A 981 26.37 16.28 -35.72
N VAL A 982 25.42 16.78 -34.93
CA VAL A 982 25.70 17.73 -33.84
C VAL A 982 26.37 16.95 -32.70
N PRO A 983 27.45 17.45 -32.10
CA PRO A 983 28.12 16.78 -30.98
C PRO A 983 27.20 16.71 -29.76
N ASN A 984 27.41 15.70 -28.90
CA ASN A 984 26.57 15.44 -27.72
C ASN A 984 26.59 16.59 -26.71
N SER A 985 27.65 17.40 -26.68
CA SER A 985 27.70 18.63 -25.89
C SER A 985 28.38 19.76 -26.67
N VAL A 986 27.94 20.99 -26.41
CA VAL A 986 28.51 22.19 -27.03
C VAL A 986 28.80 23.22 -25.94
N THR A 987 30.03 23.75 -25.94
CA THR A 987 30.48 24.77 -25.00
C THR A 987 30.35 26.16 -25.63
N ILE A 988 29.77 27.09 -24.89
CA ILE A 988 29.39 28.42 -25.38
C ILE A 988 29.84 29.49 -24.38
N PHE A 989 30.36 30.59 -24.94
CA PHE A 989 30.67 31.82 -24.20
C PHE A 989 29.64 32.90 -24.54
N PRO A 990 28.58 33.10 -23.74
CA PRO A 990 27.48 33.99 -24.08
C PRO A 990 27.86 35.48 -24.05
N ASN A 991 28.93 35.86 -23.35
CA ASN A 991 29.38 37.26 -23.30
C ASN A 991 30.47 37.58 -24.34
N ASP A 992 31.02 36.56 -25.02
CA ASP A 992 31.97 36.74 -26.11
C ASP A 992 31.23 37.21 -27.39
N PRO A 993 31.70 38.27 -28.07
CA PRO A 993 31.20 38.65 -29.40
C PRO A 993 31.34 37.54 -30.47
N ARG A 994 32.21 36.55 -30.27
CA ARG A 994 32.42 35.41 -31.20
C ARG A 994 31.45 34.24 -30.98
N CYS A 995 30.50 34.38 -30.05
CA CYS A 995 29.50 33.35 -29.77
C CYS A 995 28.73 32.96 -31.03
N PRO A 996 28.61 31.65 -31.37
CA PRO A 996 27.94 31.21 -32.59
C PRO A 996 26.41 31.38 -32.55
N LEU A 997 25.83 31.69 -31.38
CA LEU A 997 24.39 31.81 -31.17
C LEU A 997 23.86 33.22 -31.49
N PRO A 998 22.61 33.33 -31.96
CA PRO A 998 21.97 34.63 -32.17
C PRO A 998 21.77 35.39 -30.85
N THR A 999 21.84 36.72 -30.92
CA THR A 999 21.78 37.62 -29.75
C THR A 999 20.53 37.45 -28.89
N ARG A 1000 19.41 37.02 -29.47
CA ARG A 1000 18.15 36.74 -28.77
C ARG A 1000 18.23 35.46 -27.94
N LEU A 1001 18.69 34.36 -28.54
CA LEU A 1001 18.88 33.06 -27.86
C LEU A 1001 19.91 33.18 -26.74
N ARG A 1002 20.95 33.98 -26.97
CA ARG A 1002 21.92 34.37 -25.94
C ARG A 1002 21.28 35.05 -24.74
N ARG A 1003 20.31 35.96 -24.97
CA ARG A 1003 19.58 36.67 -23.90
C ARG A 1003 18.61 35.74 -23.17
N THR A 1004 17.89 34.86 -23.88
CA THR A 1004 16.95 33.91 -23.24
C THR A 1004 17.70 32.90 -22.39
N LEU A 1005 18.79 32.35 -22.92
CA LEU A 1005 19.70 31.46 -22.21
C LEU A 1005 20.30 32.15 -20.97
N LEU A 1006 20.84 33.37 -21.10
CA LEU A 1006 21.35 34.13 -19.95
C LEU A 1006 20.27 34.47 -18.92
N LYS A 1007 19.03 34.75 -19.35
CA LYS A 1007 17.90 35.02 -18.44
C LYS A 1007 17.53 33.76 -17.66
N ARG A 1008 17.50 32.60 -18.33
CA ARG A 1008 17.19 31.29 -17.72
C ARG A 1008 18.31 30.83 -16.79
N VAL A 1009 19.56 31.00 -17.18
CA VAL A 1009 20.74 30.72 -16.35
C VAL A 1009 20.75 31.59 -15.09
N LYS A 1010 20.38 32.87 -15.19
CA LYS A 1010 20.20 33.73 -14.00
C LYS A 1010 19.15 33.22 -13.03
N SER A 1011 18.06 32.65 -13.51
CA SER A 1011 17.05 32.02 -12.64
C SER A 1011 17.50 30.69 -12.04
N LEU A 1012 18.47 30.00 -12.65
CA LEU A 1012 18.97 28.70 -12.19
C LEU A 1012 20.14 28.78 -11.19
N LEU A 1013 20.84 29.92 -11.10
CA LEU A 1013 21.96 30.11 -10.17
C LEU A 1013 21.60 29.95 -8.69
N PRO A 1014 20.45 30.45 -8.18
CA PRO A 1014 20.08 30.26 -6.78
C PRO A 1014 19.92 28.78 -6.43
N SER A 1015 19.33 27.98 -7.32
CA SER A 1015 19.03 26.56 -7.10
C SER A 1015 20.23 25.62 -7.34
N LYS A 1016 21.10 25.92 -8.31
CA LYS A 1016 22.32 25.14 -8.53
C LYS A 1016 23.37 25.39 -7.44
N HIS A 1017 23.49 26.61 -6.90
CA HIS A 1017 24.39 26.85 -5.77
C HIS A 1017 23.98 26.07 -4.51
N THR A 1018 22.68 26.00 -4.19
CA THR A 1018 22.20 25.20 -3.07
C THR A 1018 22.42 23.70 -3.30
N ASN A 1019 22.13 23.18 -4.49
CA ASN A 1019 22.31 21.77 -4.80
C ASN A 1019 23.79 21.36 -4.82
N ASN A 1020 24.67 22.14 -5.45
CA ASN A 1020 26.11 21.85 -5.42
C ASN A 1020 26.67 21.89 -3.99
N THR A 1021 26.21 22.81 -3.12
CA THR A 1021 26.62 22.79 -1.71
C THR A 1021 26.10 21.59 -0.93
N ILE A 1022 24.95 21.03 -1.33
CA ILE A 1022 24.39 19.82 -0.71
C ILE A 1022 25.12 18.59 -1.25
N ASP A 1023 25.37 18.49 -2.55
CA ASP A 1023 26.07 17.38 -3.19
C ASP A 1023 27.54 17.28 -2.73
N ILE A 1024 28.23 18.42 -2.58
CA ILE A 1024 29.59 18.46 -2.01
C ILE A 1024 29.57 18.00 -0.55
N LYS A 1025 28.55 18.41 0.22
CA LYS A 1025 28.38 17.95 1.61
C LYS A 1025 28.06 16.46 1.67
N LEU A 1026 27.25 15.94 0.75
CA LEU A 1026 26.91 14.52 0.65
C LEU A 1026 28.12 13.67 0.25
N GLN A 1027 28.89 14.08 -0.77
CA GLN A 1027 30.15 13.41 -1.12
C GLN A 1027 31.15 13.43 0.02
N GLN A 1028 31.23 14.53 0.76
CA GLN A 1028 32.11 14.62 1.93
C GLN A 1028 31.63 13.73 3.07
N ILE A 1029 30.32 13.56 3.24
CA ILE A 1029 29.74 12.59 4.18
C ILE A 1029 30.01 11.16 3.72
N GLU A 1030 29.84 10.81 2.44
CA GLU A 1030 30.14 9.49 1.90
C GLU A 1030 31.63 9.13 2.07
N LEU A 1031 32.53 10.06 1.75
CA LEU A 1031 33.98 9.86 1.90
C LEU A 1031 34.38 9.71 3.36
N ASN A 1032 33.72 10.45 4.27
CA ASN A 1032 33.88 10.26 5.72
C ASN A 1032 33.33 8.90 6.18
N ILE A 1033 32.20 8.43 5.65
CA ILE A 1033 31.62 7.12 5.97
C ILE A 1033 32.55 5.99 5.51
N ASP A 1034 33.14 6.10 4.30
CA ASP A 1034 34.08 5.10 3.80
C ASP A 1034 35.41 5.11 4.57
N LEU A 1035 35.89 6.29 4.99
CA LEU A 1035 37.01 6.40 5.93
C LEU A 1035 36.72 5.71 7.26
N ILE A 1036 35.55 5.98 7.86
CA ILE A 1036 35.12 5.33 9.11
C ILE A 1036 34.99 3.82 8.91
N ARG A 1037 34.45 3.37 7.77
CA ARG A 1037 34.32 1.94 7.46
C ARG A 1037 35.69 1.27 7.34
N ASN A 1038 36.66 1.93 6.70
CA ASN A 1038 38.03 1.44 6.60
C ASN A 1038 38.73 1.39 7.97
N GLU A 1039 38.51 2.39 8.82
CA GLU A 1039 39.02 2.39 10.21
C GLU A 1039 38.40 1.25 11.03
N ILE A 1040 37.09 1.01 10.90
CA ILE A 1040 36.41 -0.11 11.55
C ILE A 1040 36.96 -1.46 11.08
N THR A 1041 37.21 -1.63 9.77
CA THR A 1041 37.80 -2.86 9.25
C THR A 1041 39.24 -3.06 9.75
N GLN A 1042 40.04 -2.00 9.83
CA GLN A 1042 41.39 -2.08 10.43
C GLN A 1042 41.33 -2.40 11.93
N LEU A 1043 40.35 -1.84 12.65
CA LEU A 1043 40.13 -2.17 14.05
C LEU A 1043 39.70 -3.64 14.21
N GLN A 1044 38.82 -4.15 13.35
CA GLN A 1044 38.45 -5.57 13.35
C GLN A 1044 39.63 -6.48 13.01
N GLU A 1045 40.47 -6.13 12.03
CA GLU A 1045 41.72 -6.86 11.73
C GLU A 1045 42.71 -6.80 12.91
N SER A 1046 42.80 -5.68 13.60
CA SER A 1046 43.65 -5.56 14.79
C SER A 1046 43.11 -6.37 15.97
N ILE A 1047 41.79 -6.39 16.18
CA ILE A 1047 41.13 -7.19 17.22
C ILE A 1047 41.30 -8.68 16.90
N THR A 1048 41.09 -9.09 15.65
CA THR A 1048 41.31 -10.49 15.23
C THR A 1048 42.78 -10.89 15.37
N GLY A 1049 43.72 -9.99 15.05
CA GLY A 1049 45.15 -10.15 15.31
C GLY A 1049 45.48 -10.30 16.81
N ILE A 1050 44.87 -9.47 17.67
CA ILE A 1050 45.03 -9.55 19.12
C ILE A 1050 44.42 -10.85 19.67
N THR A 1051 43.25 -11.26 19.18
CA THR A 1051 42.64 -12.54 19.57
C THR A 1051 43.43 -13.75 19.11
N SER A 1052 44.07 -13.69 17.93
CA SER A 1052 44.95 -14.77 17.45
C SER A 1052 46.29 -14.80 18.20
N MET A 1053 46.80 -13.67 18.69
CA MET A 1053 47.94 -13.60 19.62
C MET A 1053 47.59 -14.07 21.04
N LEU A 1054 46.37 -13.80 21.51
CA LEU A 1054 45.89 -14.25 22.83
C LEU A 1054 45.49 -15.74 22.82
N ALA A 1055 45.08 -16.31 21.70
CA ALA A 1055 44.71 -17.72 21.59
C ALA A 1055 45.78 -18.71 22.12
N PRO A 1056 47.08 -18.59 21.78
CA PRO A 1056 48.11 -19.46 22.34
C PRO A 1056 48.40 -19.16 23.82
N ILE A 1057 48.23 -17.91 24.28
CA ILE A 1057 48.41 -17.53 25.69
C ILE A 1057 47.30 -18.15 26.53
N ILE A 1058 46.04 -18.06 26.07
CA ILE A 1058 44.86 -18.65 26.71
C ILE A 1058 44.98 -20.18 26.73
N GLN A 1059 45.43 -20.81 25.64
CA GLN A 1059 45.72 -22.26 25.61
C GLN A 1059 46.87 -22.65 26.55
N SER A 1060 47.89 -21.81 26.71
CA SER A 1060 48.98 -22.05 27.66
C SER A 1060 48.54 -21.91 29.11
N THR A 1061 47.67 -20.93 29.43
CA THR A 1061 47.09 -20.75 30.75
C THR A 1061 46.09 -21.85 31.08
N GLN A 1062 45.31 -22.34 30.10
CA GLN A 1062 44.42 -23.48 30.29
C GLN A 1062 45.19 -24.79 30.52
N ARG A 1063 46.34 -24.97 29.86
CA ARG A 1063 47.25 -26.10 30.12
C ARG A 1063 47.89 -26.02 31.51
N THR A 1064 48.36 -24.85 31.93
CA THR A 1064 48.93 -24.70 33.29
C THR A 1064 47.88 -24.83 34.39
N THR A 1065 46.62 -24.41 34.16
CA THR A 1065 45.51 -24.69 35.09
C THR A 1065 45.08 -26.15 35.10
N ALA A 1066 45.14 -26.86 33.96
CA ALA A 1066 44.86 -28.31 33.91
C ALA A 1066 45.98 -29.14 34.58
N ASP A 1067 47.23 -28.72 34.45
CA ASP A 1067 48.39 -29.39 35.10
C ASP A 1067 48.44 -29.12 36.62
N THR A 1068 47.81 -28.04 37.10
CA THR A 1068 47.72 -27.75 38.56
C THR A 1068 46.53 -28.41 39.23
N VAL A 1069 45.44 -28.68 38.51
CA VAL A 1069 44.25 -29.39 39.02
C VAL A 1069 44.43 -30.92 38.96
N SER A 1070 45.38 -31.44 38.17
CA SER A 1070 45.73 -32.87 38.16
C SER A 1070 46.75 -33.30 39.23
N LEU A 1071 47.21 -32.35 40.07
CA LEU A 1071 48.18 -32.57 41.14
C LEU A 1071 47.66 -32.19 42.54
N SER A 1072 46.34 -32.02 42.71
CA SER A 1072 45.67 -31.82 44.00
C SER A 1072 44.69 -32.93 44.34
#